data_AF-A0A345E308-F1
#
_entry.id   AF-A0A345E308-F1
#
_cell.length_a   1.000
_cell.length_b   1.000
_cell.length_c   1.000
_cell.angle_alpha   90.00
_cell.angle_beta   90.00
_cell.angle_gamma   90.00
#
_symmetry.space_group_name_H-M   'P 1'
#
loop_
_entity.id
_entity.type
_entity.pdbx_description
1 polymer ?
#
loop_
_entity_poly.entity_id
_entity_poly.type
_entity_poly.pdbx_seq_one_letter_code
_entity_poly.pdbx_strand_id
1 'polypeptide(L)'
;MVGVPDSNVSEDFPIGEAQNASLRASEIEGSVMASEYANTLEVIVTMPDRARGYLDLNDTAALSGDRGIALVLRDNTHSQGREVALDAGAVRDALGHTPEQVYGTHENGEEWTANVEYEAGMLVFEVPHFSSNSVSFSGSVDVTGTFTDGSTVQYDINSLDSVSDFSVNVTGTTSTEWDNESIAMGPLDQSTSVSIAGTTDPSGPSANGQPTISITSQTNQTAAGEPAAYDGSLGEVYGNRSGTLVQSEVLFTNVDRTVEAIHLNYSTTPSSSDALVDVWVVKESPDETYGEGTKVADSWNPSTGVSQETINFDQSIDVSSNMTVEFVTQSASSDGYWEAAVTDNDAGQTAWTHGGEFPSSNTRFADAHLPGGASNVDVSADDGTSVSLGDVPEGSTETAEFPISTGATTFDVTGSGAANVTLHVKERTETVDPSVTINGETTAYSGTLSDGTTTSLSANDSWIQSGTNTVNISVGDGTLSGDAPAPVTDLNYTHDATDKQTVDYDAEKWSERYNVSKTFASDRSSASLTIPFDDDVAKIQSIETRTNGGAWSTVSSENYDFDGTTLTVDLGSVSAGDEVAVRTTGRKVNVINGGITVLEPTLMGERLDTKFEIDAWSANAYISLGNTPDGTRINYLYKESWDADEHATVTADGYHKLYAPGASAGSSARVSTIPVRANAKSGEVRISVTDPLVDEPKFEVAPGASTGDEIEFTFIDAKDDTSYALYSVTQDTTRDQGTANSPLTLTDDDSAETLQFQVDDSGTLDATGDGGGSFWDGGASGPVIPAMPVLNPGLVVVIVLGIIAGAIAYQQRRMRRPDVPERAIYRSPLVLLAVGVALFIGLLLISPETVTTWFTLVLAQPLSNALNAALPLAGVLGVLAAIGIVVYWWWTRRRAKAADASTPDTVLRINADEGDK
;
A
#
# COMPACT_ATOMS: atom_id res chain seq x y z
N MET A 1 29.76 -24.70 -37.27
CA MET A 1 30.05 -24.02 -36.00
C MET A 1 31.16 -23.00 -36.18
N VAL A 2 31.18 -21.97 -35.32
CA VAL A 2 32.17 -20.88 -35.32
C VAL A 2 33.04 -20.99 -34.06
N GLY A 3 34.34 -20.72 -34.19
CA GLY A 3 35.27 -20.78 -33.04
C GLY A 3 34.99 -19.69 -32.00
N VAL A 4 35.02 -20.07 -30.73
CA VAL A 4 34.98 -19.13 -29.59
C VAL A 4 36.32 -18.40 -29.51
N PRO A 5 36.35 -17.06 -29.37
CA PRO A 5 37.59 -16.32 -29.23
C PRO A 5 38.41 -16.80 -28.03
N ASP A 6 39.73 -16.97 -28.19
CA ASP A 6 40.61 -17.40 -27.10
C ASP A 6 40.56 -16.46 -25.89
N SER A 7 40.23 -15.17 -26.10
CA SER A 7 40.01 -14.20 -25.02
C SER A 7 38.84 -14.53 -24.10
N ASN A 8 37.93 -15.39 -24.56
CA ASN A 8 36.74 -15.85 -23.83
C ASN A 8 36.92 -17.27 -23.28
N VAL A 9 38.08 -17.90 -23.48
CA VAL A 9 38.43 -19.19 -22.87
C VAL A 9 39.39 -18.90 -21.74
N SER A 10 38.98 -19.22 -20.51
CA SER A 10 39.74 -18.87 -19.31
C SER A 10 39.79 -20.02 -18.30
N GLU A 11 40.56 -19.85 -17.24
CA GLU A 11 40.61 -20.82 -16.14
C GLU A 11 40.36 -20.12 -14.79
N ASP A 12 39.55 -20.76 -13.94
CA ASP A 12 39.37 -20.37 -12.54
C ASP A 12 39.49 -21.62 -11.65
N PHE A 13 40.60 -21.74 -10.94
CA PHE A 13 40.87 -22.86 -10.04
C PHE A 13 41.05 -22.37 -8.59
N PRO A 14 40.70 -23.20 -7.59
CA PRO A 14 41.07 -22.92 -6.21
C PRO A 14 42.57 -22.64 -6.06
N ILE A 15 42.92 -21.73 -5.13
CA ILE A 15 44.30 -21.28 -4.91
C ILE A 15 45.21 -22.48 -4.58
N GLY A 16 46.17 -22.75 -5.46
CA GLY A 16 47.14 -23.84 -5.29
C GLY A 16 46.70 -25.21 -5.83
N GLU A 17 45.52 -25.32 -6.42
CA GLU A 17 44.97 -26.58 -6.93
C GLU A 17 45.01 -26.73 -8.45
N ALA A 18 45.36 -25.67 -9.18
CA ALA A 18 45.55 -25.66 -10.65
C ALA A 18 46.37 -26.85 -11.19
N GLN A 19 47.34 -27.34 -10.43
CA GLN A 19 48.19 -28.49 -10.76
C GLN A 19 47.50 -29.87 -10.69
N ASN A 20 46.31 -29.94 -10.08
CA ASN A 20 45.51 -31.16 -9.97
C ASN A 20 44.38 -31.20 -11.01
N ALA A 21 44.23 -30.17 -11.85
CA ALA A 21 43.23 -30.13 -12.91
C ALA A 21 43.61 -31.11 -14.04
N SER A 22 42.64 -31.88 -14.53
CA SER A 22 42.82 -32.83 -15.64
C SER A 22 42.79 -32.16 -17.02
N LEU A 23 42.21 -30.96 -17.11
CA LEU A 23 42.12 -30.14 -18.32
C LEU A 23 42.51 -28.70 -17.99
N ARG A 24 43.22 -28.04 -18.91
CA ARG A 24 43.63 -26.62 -18.83
C ARG A 24 42.97 -25.81 -19.94
N ALA A 25 42.70 -24.52 -19.71
CA ALA A 25 42.17 -23.63 -20.73
C ALA A 25 43.04 -23.61 -22.01
N SER A 26 44.36 -23.57 -21.83
CA SER A 26 45.35 -23.60 -22.93
C SER A 26 45.31 -24.86 -23.80
N GLU A 27 44.68 -25.94 -23.34
CA GLU A 27 44.55 -27.20 -24.10
C GLU A 27 43.32 -27.20 -25.01
N ILE A 28 42.37 -26.29 -24.76
CA ILE A 28 41.15 -26.15 -25.56
C ILE A 28 41.04 -24.78 -26.27
N GLU A 29 41.90 -23.81 -25.93
CA GLU A 29 42.07 -22.55 -26.70
C GLU A 29 42.22 -22.84 -28.21
N GLY A 30 41.51 -22.07 -29.04
CA GLY A 30 41.46 -22.23 -30.49
C GLY A 30 40.67 -23.43 -31.01
N SER A 31 40.18 -24.31 -30.13
CA SER A 31 39.43 -25.52 -30.50
C SER A 31 37.96 -25.48 -30.10
N VAL A 32 37.57 -24.67 -29.11
CA VAL A 32 36.16 -24.53 -28.70
C VAL A 32 35.34 -23.88 -29.80
N MET A 33 34.18 -24.44 -30.11
CA MET A 33 33.24 -23.86 -31.08
C MET A 33 31.81 -23.81 -30.53
N ALA A 34 31.00 -22.91 -31.08
CA ALA A 34 29.56 -22.85 -30.83
C ALA A 34 28.77 -22.75 -32.14
N SER A 35 27.52 -23.22 -32.16
CA SER A 35 26.61 -23.06 -33.31
C SER A 35 26.24 -21.59 -33.52
N GLU A 36 25.99 -20.85 -32.43
CA GLU A 36 25.59 -19.44 -32.44
C GLU A 36 26.31 -18.63 -31.34
N TYR A 37 26.42 -17.31 -31.57
CA TYR A 37 27.01 -16.32 -30.65
C TYR A 37 28.35 -16.73 -30.02
N ALA A 38 29.23 -17.39 -30.78
CA ALA A 38 30.54 -17.82 -30.31
C ALA A 38 31.40 -16.67 -29.75
N ASN A 39 31.18 -15.43 -30.20
CA ASN A 39 31.93 -14.26 -29.78
C ASN A 39 31.54 -13.71 -28.40
N THR A 40 30.38 -14.11 -27.85
CA THR A 40 29.90 -13.71 -26.51
C THR A 40 29.93 -14.84 -25.50
N LEU A 41 30.03 -16.09 -25.97
CA LEU A 41 30.22 -17.26 -25.12
C LEU A 41 31.60 -17.21 -24.43
N GLU A 42 31.59 -17.31 -23.11
CA GLU A 42 32.74 -17.51 -22.23
C GLU A 42 32.77 -18.97 -21.73
N VAL A 43 33.95 -19.57 -21.79
CA VAL A 43 34.20 -20.96 -21.35
C VAL A 43 35.29 -20.95 -20.29
N ILE A 44 34.93 -21.28 -19.06
CA ILE A 44 35.84 -21.26 -17.91
C ILE A 44 36.14 -22.70 -17.50
N VAL A 45 37.41 -23.11 -17.63
CA VAL A 45 37.88 -24.40 -17.13
C VAL A 45 38.09 -24.31 -15.63
N THR A 46 37.46 -25.22 -14.88
CA THR A 46 37.47 -25.19 -13.41
C THR A 46 37.45 -26.59 -12.80
N MET A 47 37.30 -26.66 -11.48
CA MET A 47 37.08 -27.89 -10.73
C MET A 47 35.63 -27.95 -10.20
N PRO A 48 35.07 -29.16 -10.01
CA PRO A 48 33.70 -29.32 -9.49
C PRO A 48 33.42 -28.48 -8.24
N ASP A 49 34.31 -28.46 -7.26
CA ASP A 49 34.14 -27.68 -6.02
C ASP A 49 34.10 -26.17 -6.25
N ARG A 50 34.89 -25.67 -7.20
CA ARG A 50 34.93 -24.24 -7.55
C ARG A 50 33.74 -23.84 -8.40
N ALA A 51 33.29 -24.72 -9.29
CA ALA A 51 32.14 -24.52 -10.15
C ALA A 51 30.86 -24.25 -9.34
N ARG A 52 30.74 -24.79 -8.12
CA ARG A 52 29.61 -24.50 -7.20
C ARG A 52 29.41 -23.02 -6.92
N GLY A 53 30.48 -22.22 -6.93
CA GLY A 53 30.39 -20.78 -6.70
C GLY A 53 29.74 -20.00 -7.84
N TYR A 54 29.48 -20.65 -8.96
CA TYR A 54 28.77 -20.12 -10.13
C TYR A 54 27.28 -20.54 -10.14
N LEU A 55 26.80 -21.24 -9.10
CA LEU A 55 25.38 -21.63 -8.97
C LEU A 55 24.73 -20.84 -7.82
N ASP A 56 23.49 -20.36 -7.99
CA ASP A 56 22.71 -19.65 -6.97
C ASP A 56 21.95 -20.62 -6.06
N LEU A 57 22.70 -21.54 -5.41
CA LEU A 57 22.13 -22.61 -4.60
C LEU A 57 22.51 -22.47 -3.12
N ASN A 58 21.50 -22.55 -2.26
CA ASN A 58 21.65 -22.65 -0.80
C ASN A 58 22.31 -23.99 -0.41
N ASP A 59 23.64 -24.06 -0.40
CA ASP A 59 24.55 -25.01 0.28
C ASP A 59 24.31 -26.55 0.16
N THR A 60 23.22 -27.03 -0.44
CA THR A 60 22.78 -28.45 -0.43
C THR A 60 23.02 -29.21 -1.73
N ALA A 61 23.53 -28.57 -2.78
CA ALA A 61 23.85 -29.26 -4.04
C ALA A 61 25.12 -30.12 -3.86
N ALA A 62 24.94 -31.42 -3.62
CA ALA A 62 26.02 -32.39 -3.61
C ALA A 62 26.50 -32.62 -5.05
N LEU A 63 27.48 -31.84 -5.47
CA LEU A 63 28.26 -32.03 -6.67
C LEU A 63 29.15 -33.29 -6.52
N SER A 64 28.56 -34.48 -6.37
CA SER A 64 29.26 -35.76 -6.12
C SER A 64 30.13 -36.20 -7.31
N GLY A 65 31.41 -36.54 -7.06
CA GLY A 65 32.34 -37.16 -8.01
C GLY A 65 33.74 -36.51 -8.01
N ASP A 66 34.72 -37.14 -7.35
CA ASP A 66 36.08 -36.60 -7.13
C ASP A 66 36.97 -36.53 -8.40
N ARG A 67 36.50 -36.93 -9.59
CA ARG A 67 37.32 -37.01 -10.82
C ARG A 67 36.50 -36.75 -12.09
N GLY A 68 36.48 -35.53 -12.59
CA GLY A 68 35.84 -35.18 -13.87
C GLY A 68 36.29 -33.80 -14.37
N ILE A 69 36.02 -33.49 -15.63
CA ILE A 69 36.20 -32.13 -16.18
C ILE A 69 34.98 -31.30 -15.74
N ALA A 70 35.23 -30.10 -15.19
CA ALA A 70 34.20 -29.10 -14.95
C ALA A 70 34.45 -27.87 -15.83
N LEU A 71 33.42 -27.45 -16.57
CA LEU A 71 33.44 -26.27 -17.42
C LEU A 71 32.27 -25.37 -17.01
N VAL A 72 32.49 -24.06 -16.93
CA VAL A 72 31.40 -23.08 -16.84
C VAL A 72 31.20 -22.50 -18.22
N LEU A 73 30.00 -22.61 -18.76
CA LEU A 73 29.59 -21.98 -20.02
C LEU A 73 28.70 -20.79 -19.66
N ARG A 74 29.16 -19.60 -20.01
CA ARG A 74 28.55 -18.33 -19.62
C ARG A 74 28.35 -17.46 -20.84
N ASP A 75 27.20 -16.82 -20.98
CA ASP A 75 27.00 -15.78 -22.01
C ASP A 75 26.17 -14.64 -21.41
N ASN A 76 26.77 -13.48 -21.18
CA ASN A 76 26.03 -12.36 -20.58
C ASN A 76 25.20 -11.54 -21.59
N THR A 77 25.10 -11.99 -22.85
CA THR A 77 24.46 -11.25 -23.95
C THR A 77 23.31 -12.02 -24.60
N HIS A 78 23.43 -13.34 -24.72
CA HIS A 78 22.47 -14.17 -25.45
C HIS A 78 22.14 -15.44 -24.69
N SER A 79 20.87 -15.61 -24.28
CA SER A 79 20.40 -16.78 -23.53
C SER A 79 20.04 -17.99 -24.36
N GLN A 80 20.00 -17.87 -25.69
CA GLN A 80 19.64 -18.94 -26.62
C GLN A 80 20.51 -20.19 -26.38
N GLY A 81 19.82 -21.34 -26.29
CA GLY A 81 20.47 -22.66 -26.29
C GLY A 81 21.30 -22.82 -27.55
N ARG A 82 22.40 -23.56 -27.45
CA ARG A 82 23.35 -23.71 -28.56
C ARG A 82 24.10 -25.02 -28.47
N GLU A 83 24.55 -25.51 -29.61
CA GLU A 83 25.50 -26.60 -29.64
C GLU A 83 26.89 -26.05 -29.33
N VAL A 84 27.61 -26.73 -28.44
CA VAL A 84 29.00 -26.45 -28.08
C VAL A 84 29.84 -27.64 -28.49
N ALA A 85 31.00 -27.35 -29.08
CA ALA A 85 31.96 -28.37 -29.47
C ALA A 85 33.31 -28.15 -28.79
N LEU A 86 33.87 -29.22 -28.24
CA LEU A 86 35.18 -29.27 -27.59
C LEU A 86 36.10 -30.23 -28.34
N ASP A 87 37.42 -30.06 -28.24
CA ASP A 87 38.37 -31.03 -28.80
C ASP A 87 38.20 -32.39 -28.11
N ALA A 88 37.75 -33.39 -28.87
CA ALA A 88 37.51 -34.74 -28.34
C ALA A 88 38.80 -35.42 -27.87
N GLY A 89 39.94 -35.07 -28.46
CA GLY A 89 41.27 -35.52 -28.05
C GLY A 89 41.66 -34.95 -26.70
N ALA A 90 41.51 -33.64 -26.49
CA ALA A 90 41.79 -32.98 -25.22
C ALA A 90 40.91 -33.53 -24.08
N VAL A 91 39.61 -33.68 -24.33
CA VAL A 91 38.67 -34.27 -23.36
C VAL A 91 39.01 -35.73 -23.06
N ARG A 92 39.32 -36.54 -24.08
CA ARG A 92 39.73 -37.93 -23.89
C ARG A 92 41.04 -38.06 -23.13
N ASP A 93 42.02 -37.21 -23.40
CA ASP A 93 43.31 -37.25 -22.74
C ASP A 93 43.17 -36.85 -21.25
N ALA A 94 42.25 -35.94 -20.94
CA ALA A 94 41.89 -35.54 -19.57
C ALA A 94 41.09 -36.61 -18.80
N LEU A 95 40.14 -37.30 -19.43
CA LEU A 95 39.27 -38.31 -18.78
C LEU A 95 39.77 -39.76 -18.89
N GLY A 96 40.72 -40.02 -19.79
CA GLY A 96 41.17 -41.37 -20.16
C GLY A 96 40.21 -42.15 -21.07
N HIS A 97 39.05 -41.59 -21.42
CA HIS A 97 38.06 -42.19 -22.33
C HIS A 97 37.21 -41.10 -23.01
N THR A 98 36.42 -41.50 -24.00
CA THR A 98 35.48 -40.62 -24.72
C THR A 98 34.08 -40.73 -24.09
N PRO A 99 33.51 -39.66 -23.51
CA PRO A 99 32.20 -39.68 -22.87
C PRO A 99 31.05 -39.82 -23.87
N GLU A 100 29.97 -40.53 -23.51
CA GLU A 100 28.77 -40.66 -24.35
C GLU A 100 27.70 -39.61 -24.00
N GLN A 101 27.80 -39.00 -22.82
CA GLN A 101 26.88 -37.98 -22.31
C GLN A 101 27.64 -36.89 -21.55
N VAL A 102 27.05 -35.71 -21.53
CA VAL A 102 27.44 -34.62 -20.63
C VAL A 102 26.27 -34.27 -19.72
N TYR A 103 26.58 -33.83 -18.50
CA TYR A 103 25.61 -33.43 -17.50
C TYR A 103 25.83 -31.96 -17.21
N GLY A 104 24.80 -31.14 -17.27
CA GLY A 104 24.90 -29.74 -16.87
C GLY A 104 23.99 -29.43 -15.70
N THR A 105 24.37 -28.43 -14.94
CA THR A 105 23.54 -27.81 -13.91
C THR A 105 23.46 -26.33 -14.23
N HIS A 106 22.24 -25.83 -14.41
CA HIS A 106 21.96 -24.42 -14.57
C HIS A 106 22.07 -23.68 -13.22
N GLU A 107 22.27 -22.35 -13.23
CA GLU A 107 22.50 -21.59 -11.98
C GLU A 107 21.40 -21.74 -10.94
N ASN A 108 20.15 -21.98 -11.38
CA ASN A 108 18.98 -22.25 -10.53
C ASN A 108 18.93 -23.68 -9.96
N GLY A 109 19.88 -24.55 -10.32
CA GLY A 109 19.96 -25.95 -9.91
C GLY A 109 19.25 -26.95 -10.80
N GLU A 110 18.63 -26.53 -11.91
CA GLU A 110 18.07 -27.45 -12.89
C GLU A 110 19.18 -28.28 -13.53
N GLU A 111 19.05 -29.61 -13.43
CA GLU A 111 19.99 -30.55 -14.02
C GLU A 111 19.51 -30.99 -15.40
N TRP A 112 20.40 -30.96 -16.38
CA TRP A 112 20.14 -31.42 -17.73
C TRP A 112 21.20 -32.42 -18.17
N THR A 113 20.87 -33.22 -19.17
CA THR A 113 21.79 -34.18 -19.78
C THR A 113 21.67 -34.08 -21.29
N ALA A 114 22.81 -34.04 -21.97
CA ALA A 114 22.85 -34.09 -23.42
C ALA A 114 23.67 -35.29 -23.89
N ASN A 115 23.23 -35.91 -24.98
CA ASN A 115 24.03 -36.92 -25.67
C ASN A 115 25.18 -36.22 -26.39
N VAL A 116 26.31 -36.93 -26.47
CA VAL A 116 27.50 -36.45 -27.16
C VAL A 116 27.55 -37.04 -28.57
N GLU A 117 27.73 -36.18 -29.56
CA GLU A 117 28.05 -36.55 -30.93
C GLU A 117 29.53 -36.30 -31.24
N TYR A 118 30.12 -37.19 -32.04
CA TYR A 118 31.54 -37.09 -32.42
C TYR A 118 31.66 -36.75 -33.89
N GLU A 119 31.97 -35.49 -34.19
CA GLU A 119 32.07 -34.98 -35.54
C GLU A 119 33.45 -34.37 -35.80
N ALA A 120 34.14 -34.83 -36.85
CA ALA A 120 35.42 -34.26 -37.29
C ALA A 120 36.53 -34.11 -36.21
N GLY A 121 36.52 -34.96 -35.17
CA GLY A 121 37.47 -34.88 -34.06
C GLY A 121 37.03 -33.99 -32.89
N MET A 122 35.81 -33.46 -32.97
CA MET A 122 35.16 -32.67 -31.94
C MET A 122 34.13 -33.51 -31.18
N LEU A 123 33.95 -33.15 -29.91
CA LEU A 123 32.91 -33.62 -29.01
C LEU A 123 31.81 -32.55 -28.99
N VAL A 124 30.69 -32.83 -29.64
CA VAL A 124 29.56 -31.90 -29.84
C VAL A 124 28.42 -32.28 -28.91
N PHE A 125 27.83 -31.29 -28.24
CA PHE A 125 26.66 -31.48 -27.38
C PHE A 125 25.81 -30.21 -27.34
N GLU A 126 24.52 -30.38 -27.08
CA GLU A 126 23.57 -29.27 -26.95
C GLU A 126 23.56 -28.74 -25.51
N VAL A 127 23.69 -27.42 -25.38
CA VAL A 127 23.43 -26.69 -24.14
C VAL A 127 22.01 -26.12 -24.22
N PRO A 128 21.09 -26.49 -23.30
CA PRO A 128 19.71 -26.04 -23.35
C PRO A 128 19.57 -24.52 -23.23
N HIS A 129 18.47 -24.00 -23.77
CA HIS A 129 18.05 -22.62 -23.52
C HIS A 129 17.45 -22.49 -22.13
N PHE A 130 17.90 -21.51 -21.35
CA PHE A 130 17.29 -21.15 -20.08
C PHE A 130 16.85 -19.70 -20.14
N SER A 131 15.57 -19.45 -19.87
CA SER A 131 14.98 -18.12 -19.95
C SER A 131 14.71 -17.59 -18.53
N SER A 132 15.32 -16.46 -18.19
CA SER A 132 15.07 -15.76 -16.92
C SER A 132 14.52 -14.37 -17.18
N ASN A 133 13.69 -13.88 -16.26
CA ASN A 133 13.02 -12.59 -16.37
C ASN A 133 12.76 -11.98 -14.99
N SER A 134 12.61 -10.65 -14.93
CA SER A 134 12.34 -9.93 -13.69
C SER A 134 10.83 -9.70 -13.50
N VAL A 135 10.25 -10.30 -12.48
CA VAL A 135 8.87 -10.06 -12.03
C VAL A 135 8.86 -9.19 -10.78
N SER A 136 7.76 -8.49 -10.52
CA SER A 136 7.64 -7.61 -9.35
C SER A 136 6.44 -7.99 -8.49
N PHE A 137 6.67 -8.18 -7.18
CA PHE A 137 5.62 -8.26 -6.19
C PHE A 137 5.51 -6.94 -5.44
N SER A 138 4.30 -6.40 -5.33
CA SER A 138 4.03 -5.22 -4.51
C SER A 138 2.97 -5.49 -3.46
N GLY A 139 2.86 -4.62 -2.45
CA GLY A 139 1.72 -4.60 -1.54
C GLY A 139 1.80 -3.52 -0.46
N SER A 140 0.63 -3.00 -0.09
CA SER A 140 0.50 -1.93 0.91
C SER A 140 0.72 -2.45 2.33
N VAL A 141 1.48 -1.69 3.12
CA VAL A 141 1.59 -1.78 4.57
C VAL A 141 0.75 -0.67 5.18
N ASP A 142 -0.14 -1.04 6.09
CA ASP A 142 -0.99 -0.10 6.81
C ASP A 142 -0.77 -0.23 8.32
N VAL A 143 -0.48 0.88 8.99
CA VAL A 143 -0.46 0.99 10.45
C VAL A 143 -1.46 2.06 10.85
N THR A 144 -2.61 1.62 11.34
CA THR A 144 -3.73 2.50 11.73
C THR A 144 -4.19 2.21 13.14
N GLY A 145 -4.47 3.25 13.93
CA GLY A 145 -5.03 3.09 15.27
C GLY A 145 -4.79 4.29 16.18
N THR A 146 -5.30 4.23 17.40
CA THR A 146 -5.05 5.22 18.46
C THR A 146 -3.85 4.79 19.30
N PHE A 147 -2.86 5.66 19.43
CA PHE A 147 -1.61 5.39 20.11
C PHE A 147 -1.36 6.38 21.26
N THR A 148 -0.82 5.88 22.37
CA THR A 148 -0.32 6.68 23.50
C THR A 148 1.17 6.99 23.31
N ASP A 149 1.71 7.86 24.16
CA ASP A 149 3.14 8.13 24.19
C ASP A 149 3.97 6.84 24.39
N GLY A 150 5.08 6.72 23.65
CA GLY A 150 5.98 5.58 23.70
C GLY A 150 5.48 4.31 22.98
N SER A 151 4.39 4.38 22.21
CA SER A 151 3.91 3.24 21.42
C SER A 151 4.90 2.85 20.33
N THR A 152 5.10 1.55 20.10
CA THR A 152 5.97 1.02 19.04
C THR A 152 5.25 -0.03 18.22
N VAL A 153 5.35 0.06 16.89
CA VAL A 153 4.86 -0.93 15.92
C VAL A 153 6.04 -1.41 15.07
N GLN A 154 6.08 -2.71 14.75
CA GLN A 154 7.09 -3.30 13.88
C GLN A 154 6.45 -4.11 12.76
N TYR A 155 7.08 -4.07 11.58
CA TYR A 155 6.74 -4.92 10.45
C TYR A 155 7.99 -5.25 9.63
N ASP A 156 7.98 -6.38 8.93
CA ASP A 156 9.11 -6.84 8.12
C ASP A 156 8.84 -6.72 6.63
N ILE A 157 9.88 -6.38 5.86
CA ILE A 157 9.91 -6.46 4.40
C ILE A 157 11.06 -7.39 4.00
N ASN A 158 10.79 -8.54 3.35
CA ASN A 158 11.85 -9.49 2.98
C ASN A 158 12.95 -8.85 2.11
N SER A 159 12.52 -8.17 1.06
CA SER A 159 13.34 -7.48 0.06
C SER A 159 12.56 -6.27 -0.45
N LEU A 160 13.28 -5.20 -0.78
CA LEU A 160 12.75 -3.89 -1.14
C LEU A 160 13.55 -3.30 -2.29
N ASP A 161 12.89 -3.12 -3.42
CA ASP A 161 13.41 -2.42 -4.59
C ASP A 161 12.95 -0.98 -4.66
N SER A 162 11.70 -0.72 -4.28
CA SER A 162 11.14 0.62 -4.26
C SER A 162 9.95 0.74 -3.32
N VAL A 163 9.70 1.97 -2.89
CA VAL A 163 8.54 2.36 -2.09
C VAL A 163 7.74 3.37 -2.89
N SER A 164 6.42 3.33 -2.77
CA SER A 164 5.53 4.35 -3.32
C SER A 164 4.38 4.64 -2.35
N ASP A 165 3.63 5.71 -2.63
CA ASP A 165 2.43 6.09 -1.88
C ASP A 165 2.63 6.20 -0.36
N PHE A 166 3.84 6.61 0.04
CA PHE A 166 4.17 6.76 1.45
C PHE A 166 3.47 7.98 2.05
N SER A 167 2.68 7.73 3.08
CA SER A 167 1.93 8.75 3.81
C SER A 167 1.95 8.48 5.30
N VAL A 168 2.10 9.55 6.08
CA VAL A 168 1.99 9.53 7.54
C VAL A 168 1.04 10.64 7.96
N ASN A 169 -0.13 10.27 8.47
CA ASN A 169 -1.14 11.21 8.94
C ASN A 169 -1.42 10.99 10.41
N VAL A 170 -1.49 12.07 11.18
CA VAL A 170 -1.90 12.04 12.58
C VAL A 170 -3.19 12.82 12.74
N THR A 171 -4.10 12.30 13.56
CA THR A 171 -5.39 12.93 13.88
C THR A 171 -5.49 13.15 15.38
N GLY A 172 -5.93 14.36 15.75
CA GLY A 172 -6.10 14.73 17.14
C GLY A 172 -7.25 13.95 17.78
N THR A 173 -7.04 13.50 19.01
CA THR A 173 -8.01 12.73 19.80
C THR A 173 -7.97 13.24 21.24
N THR A 174 -9.13 13.62 21.79
CA THR A 174 -9.22 14.05 23.19
C THR A 174 -9.36 12.84 24.12
N SER A 175 -8.36 12.58 24.98
CA SER A 175 -8.50 11.61 26.07
C SER A 175 -9.20 12.23 27.26
N THR A 176 -9.92 11.40 28.03
CA THR A 176 -10.71 11.87 29.19
C THR A 176 -10.69 10.87 30.33
N GLU A 177 -10.71 11.35 31.56
CA GLU A 177 -10.92 10.52 32.75
C GLU A 177 -11.81 11.22 33.77
N TRP A 178 -12.48 10.44 34.63
CA TRP A 178 -13.32 10.99 35.70
C TRP A 178 -12.46 11.19 36.94
N ASP A 179 -12.47 12.39 37.48
CA ASP A 179 -11.79 12.73 38.73
C ASP A 179 -12.76 13.42 39.70
N ASN A 180 -13.62 12.64 40.34
CA ASN A 180 -14.66 13.21 41.20
C ASN A 180 -14.12 13.50 42.60
N GLU A 181 -14.25 14.74 43.06
CA GLU A 181 -13.88 15.14 44.42
C GLU A 181 -15.05 15.09 45.37
N SER A 182 -14.83 14.71 46.63
CA SER A 182 -15.90 14.65 47.64
C SER A 182 -15.43 15.10 49.02
N ILE A 183 -16.21 16.00 49.61
CA ILE A 183 -16.08 16.39 51.01
C ILE A 183 -17.15 15.65 51.81
N ALA A 184 -16.69 14.94 52.85
CA ALA A 184 -17.58 14.26 53.76
C ALA A 184 -18.49 15.25 54.51
N MET A 185 -19.62 14.75 54.99
CA MET A 185 -20.63 15.49 55.74
C MET A 185 -20.01 16.39 56.82
N GLY A 186 -20.14 17.70 56.67
CA GLY A 186 -19.54 18.69 57.56
C GLY A 186 -20.23 20.05 57.48
N PRO A 187 -19.86 21.00 58.38
CA PRO A 187 -20.41 22.35 58.36
C PRO A 187 -20.09 23.08 57.06
N LEU A 188 -21.03 23.91 56.60
CA LEU A 188 -20.91 24.68 55.36
C LEU A 188 -20.15 25.99 55.56
N ASP A 189 -18.86 25.90 55.87
CA ASP A 189 -17.90 27.01 55.84
C ASP A 189 -16.50 26.41 55.66
N GLN A 190 -16.27 25.80 54.49
CA GLN A 190 -15.10 24.98 54.24
C GLN A 190 -14.49 25.23 52.85
N SER A 191 -13.16 25.13 52.81
CA SER A 191 -12.33 25.24 51.60
C SER A 191 -11.67 23.91 51.32
N THR A 192 -11.69 23.47 50.06
CA THR A 192 -11.09 22.19 49.63
C THR A 192 -10.17 22.42 48.43
N SER A 193 -8.98 21.82 48.49
CA SER A 193 -8.05 21.79 47.36
C SER A 193 -8.58 20.88 46.26
N VAL A 194 -8.42 21.28 45.01
CA VAL A 194 -8.74 20.48 43.82
C VAL A 194 -7.57 20.58 42.84
N SER A 195 -7.37 19.55 42.03
CA SER A 195 -6.34 19.52 41.00
C SER A 195 -6.97 19.10 39.68
N ILE A 196 -7.44 20.05 38.88
CA ILE A 196 -8.00 19.76 37.55
C ILE A 196 -6.87 19.69 36.52
N ALA A 197 -6.48 18.48 36.14
CA ALA A 197 -5.43 18.19 35.18
C ALA A 197 -5.94 18.14 33.72
N GLY A 198 -4.99 17.98 32.79
CA GLY A 198 -5.23 17.99 31.34
C GLY A 198 -4.87 19.32 30.67
N THR A 199 -5.22 19.45 29.39
CA THR A 199 -4.87 20.62 28.53
C THR A 199 -6.06 21.46 28.10
N THR A 200 -7.28 21.02 28.41
CA THR A 200 -8.51 21.75 28.07
C THR A 200 -9.48 21.68 29.24
N ASP A 201 -10.37 22.67 29.34
CA ASP A 201 -11.33 22.73 30.44
C ASP A 201 -12.14 21.43 30.53
N PRO A 202 -12.35 20.93 31.76
CA PRO A 202 -12.97 19.64 31.95
C PRO A 202 -14.44 19.65 31.52
N SER A 203 -14.96 18.45 31.31
CA SER A 203 -16.38 18.22 31.06
C SER A 203 -17.05 17.61 32.29
N GLY A 204 -18.35 17.35 32.21
CA GLY A 204 -19.05 16.65 33.28
C GLY A 204 -20.41 16.11 32.89
N PRO A 205 -21.20 15.67 33.87
CA PRO A 205 -22.40 14.87 33.64
C PRO A 205 -23.63 15.74 33.32
N SER A 206 -23.51 17.07 33.30
CA SER A 206 -24.65 17.94 33.00
C SER A 206 -25.18 17.71 31.59
N ALA A 207 -26.42 18.15 31.34
CA ALA A 207 -27.01 18.08 29.99
C ALA A 207 -26.23 18.91 28.95
N ASN A 208 -25.45 19.91 29.40
CA ASN A 208 -24.59 20.72 28.55
C ASN A 208 -23.12 20.24 28.55
N GLY A 209 -22.84 19.08 29.17
CA GLY A 209 -21.50 18.51 29.27
C GLY A 209 -20.56 19.26 30.23
N GLN A 210 -21.10 20.04 31.16
CA GLN A 210 -20.33 20.80 32.15
C GLN A 210 -20.10 19.98 33.42
N PRO A 211 -19.01 20.22 34.16
CA PRO A 211 -18.85 19.74 35.53
C PRO A 211 -20.03 20.18 36.41
N THR A 212 -20.34 19.39 37.43
CA THR A 212 -21.45 19.68 38.34
C THR A 212 -21.03 19.53 39.79
N ILE A 213 -21.56 20.39 40.65
CA ILE A 213 -21.43 20.26 42.10
C ILE A 213 -22.76 19.78 42.69
N SER A 214 -22.70 18.78 43.57
CA SER A 214 -23.86 18.21 44.27
C SER A 214 -23.74 18.45 45.77
N ILE A 215 -24.81 18.94 46.39
CA ILE A 215 -24.92 19.20 47.82
C ILE A 215 -26.02 18.30 48.39
N THR A 216 -25.66 17.36 49.26
CA THR A 216 -26.61 16.50 49.96
C THR A 216 -26.69 16.91 51.43
N SER A 217 -27.79 17.53 51.82
CA SER A 217 -27.96 18.03 53.19
C SER A 217 -28.27 16.90 54.18
N GLN A 218 -28.07 17.17 55.47
CA GLN A 218 -28.47 16.25 56.54
C GLN A 218 -29.98 16.10 56.65
N THR A 219 -30.43 14.93 57.09
CA THR A 219 -31.81 14.74 57.55
C THR A 219 -31.99 15.30 58.97
N ASN A 220 -33.22 15.68 59.30
CA ASN A 220 -33.61 15.88 60.70
C ASN A 220 -33.25 14.64 61.54
N GLN A 221 -32.86 14.85 62.79
CA GLN A 221 -32.78 13.77 63.79
C GLN A 221 -33.70 14.09 64.92
N THR A 222 -34.71 13.24 65.06
CA THR A 222 -35.61 13.30 66.18
C THR A 222 -34.89 12.90 67.46
N ALA A 223 -35.35 13.45 68.57
CA ALA A 223 -34.97 12.97 69.89
C ALA A 223 -35.23 11.45 69.99
N ALA A 224 -34.50 10.78 70.88
CA ALA A 224 -34.64 9.35 71.07
C ALA A 224 -36.05 9.00 71.56
N GLY A 225 -36.76 8.15 70.80
CA GLY A 225 -38.15 7.74 71.04
C GLY A 225 -39.07 8.06 69.86
N GLU A 226 -40.12 7.25 69.65
CA GLU A 226 -41.14 7.51 68.60
C GLU A 226 -42.33 8.27 69.20
N PRO A 227 -42.77 9.40 68.62
CA PRO A 227 -43.98 10.07 69.08
C PRO A 227 -45.21 9.19 68.81
N ALA A 228 -45.84 8.68 69.87
CA ALA A 228 -47.09 7.94 69.78
C ALA A 228 -48.29 8.89 69.58
N ALA A 229 -49.49 8.35 69.32
CA ALA A 229 -50.70 9.18 69.24
C ALA A 229 -51.05 9.76 70.63
N TYR A 230 -51.40 11.05 70.67
CA TYR A 230 -51.80 11.77 71.88
C TYR A 230 -52.85 11.02 72.71
N ASP A 231 -52.52 10.66 73.95
CA ASP A 231 -53.38 9.92 74.88
C ASP A 231 -54.11 10.82 75.89
N GLY A 232 -53.82 12.13 75.88
CA GLY A 232 -54.36 13.11 76.83
C GLY A 232 -53.41 13.56 77.94
N SER A 233 -52.18 13.01 78.00
CA SER A 233 -51.14 13.35 78.98
C SER A 233 -50.17 14.42 78.43
N LEU A 234 -49.87 15.47 79.21
CA LEU A 234 -48.97 16.57 78.83
C LEU A 234 -47.77 16.67 79.76
N GLY A 235 -46.58 16.95 79.21
CA GLY A 235 -45.33 17.25 79.95
C GLY A 235 -44.73 18.62 79.61
N GLU A 236 -43.87 19.12 80.49
CA GLU A 236 -43.33 20.49 80.45
C GLU A 236 -41.82 20.49 80.15
N VAL A 237 -41.37 21.09 79.02
CA VAL A 237 -39.92 21.21 78.68
C VAL A 237 -39.27 22.28 79.57
N TYR A 238 -39.97 23.39 79.80
CA TYR A 238 -39.52 24.58 80.50
C TYR A 238 -40.70 25.30 81.15
N GLY A 239 -40.43 26.30 82.00
CA GLY A 239 -41.44 27.12 82.68
C GLY A 239 -41.51 26.86 84.18
N ASN A 240 -42.73 26.83 84.74
CA ASN A 240 -42.95 26.53 86.15
C ASN A 240 -44.24 25.74 86.38
N ARG A 241 -44.32 25.10 87.54
CA ARG A 241 -45.52 24.42 88.03
C ARG A 241 -45.72 24.76 89.50
N SER A 242 -46.85 25.41 89.81
CA SER A 242 -47.18 25.85 91.18
C SER A 242 -46.10 26.71 91.85
N GLY A 243 -45.33 27.48 91.06
CA GLY A 243 -44.24 28.34 91.54
C GLY A 243 -42.85 27.69 91.57
N THR A 244 -42.72 26.41 91.23
CA THR A 244 -41.43 25.70 91.10
C THR A 244 -40.99 25.67 89.64
N LEU A 245 -39.75 26.08 89.36
CA LEU A 245 -39.19 26.11 87.99
C LEU A 245 -38.99 24.71 87.43
N VAL A 246 -39.15 24.56 86.13
CA VAL A 246 -38.99 23.32 85.38
C VAL A 246 -37.59 23.24 84.78
N GLN A 247 -36.94 22.09 84.94
CA GLN A 247 -35.72 21.72 84.23
C GLN A 247 -35.96 20.41 83.49
N SER A 248 -35.40 20.25 82.29
CA SER A 248 -35.54 19.03 81.49
C SER A 248 -34.30 18.68 80.68
N GLU A 249 -34.21 17.41 80.31
CA GLU A 249 -33.14 16.80 79.52
C GLU A 249 -33.75 16.07 78.32
N VAL A 250 -33.32 16.41 77.10
CA VAL A 250 -33.76 15.77 75.85
C VAL A 250 -32.62 14.98 75.22
N LEU A 251 -32.72 13.66 75.25
CA LEU A 251 -31.72 12.77 74.67
C LEU A 251 -31.85 12.68 73.14
N PHE A 252 -30.72 12.82 72.46
CA PHE A 252 -30.53 12.39 71.09
C PHE A 252 -29.47 11.28 71.06
N THR A 253 -29.80 10.14 70.45
CA THR A 253 -28.88 8.99 70.36
C THR A 253 -28.25 8.90 68.99
N ASN A 254 -27.02 8.37 68.94
CA ASN A 254 -26.26 8.17 67.71
C ASN A 254 -26.17 9.44 66.85
N VAL A 255 -25.93 10.58 67.50
CA VAL A 255 -25.67 11.81 66.77
C VAL A 255 -24.22 11.77 66.32
N ASP A 256 -23.99 12.03 65.04
CA ASP A 256 -22.65 12.06 64.46
C ASP A 256 -22.52 13.28 63.55
N ARG A 257 -22.66 14.47 64.15
CA ARG A 257 -22.68 15.75 63.46
C ARG A 257 -22.43 16.93 64.37
N THR A 258 -22.19 18.08 63.74
CA THR A 258 -22.33 19.40 64.36
C THR A 258 -23.80 19.84 64.34
N VAL A 259 -24.24 20.51 65.41
CA VAL A 259 -25.61 20.98 65.61
C VAL A 259 -25.59 22.46 65.90
N GLU A 260 -26.51 23.21 65.28
CA GLU A 260 -26.58 24.67 65.37
C GLU A 260 -27.93 25.16 65.89
N ALA A 261 -28.89 24.26 66.05
CA ALA A 261 -30.20 24.57 66.56
C ALA A 261 -30.90 23.31 67.08
N ILE A 262 -31.99 23.52 67.81
CA ILE A 262 -32.99 22.50 68.11
C ILE A 262 -34.36 23.03 67.75
N HIS A 263 -35.18 22.20 67.12
CA HIS A 263 -36.57 22.50 66.83
C HIS A 263 -37.46 21.81 67.84
N LEU A 264 -38.38 22.57 68.44
CA LEU A 264 -39.39 22.07 69.36
C LEU A 264 -40.76 22.16 68.69
N ASN A 265 -41.48 21.05 68.67
CA ASN A 265 -42.88 21.00 68.26
C ASN A 265 -43.78 21.04 69.50
N TYR A 266 -44.80 21.89 69.46
CA TYR A 266 -45.74 22.05 70.55
C TYR A 266 -47.09 21.46 70.18
N SER A 267 -47.57 20.45 70.91
CA SER A 267 -48.97 19.98 70.71
C SER A 267 -50.04 20.92 71.30
N THR A 268 -49.67 21.89 72.15
CA THR A 268 -50.51 23.04 72.56
C THR A 268 -49.68 24.33 72.49
N THR A 269 -50.25 25.44 72.05
CA THR A 269 -49.47 26.67 71.81
C THR A 269 -49.11 27.39 73.12
N PRO A 270 -47.87 27.88 73.30
CA PRO A 270 -47.48 28.61 74.52
C PRO A 270 -48.33 29.88 74.71
N SER A 271 -48.80 30.13 75.94
CA SER A 271 -49.81 31.16 76.23
C SER A 271 -49.30 32.42 76.94
N SER A 272 -48.02 32.48 77.33
CA SER A 272 -47.35 33.65 77.93
C SER A 272 -45.88 33.75 77.44
N SER A 273 -45.17 34.88 77.60
CA SER A 273 -43.85 35.14 76.99
C SER A 273 -42.77 35.54 78.01
N ASP A 274 -42.93 35.08 79.25
CA ASP A 274 -42.19 35.62 80.40
C ASP A 274 -41.21 34.59 81.00
N ALA A 275 -41.02 33.46 80.31
CA ALA A 275 -40.07 32.43 80.70
C ALA A 275 -38.68 32.77 80.13
N LEU A 276 -37.64 32.72 80.97
CA LEU A 276 -36.26 32.81 80.51
C LEU A 276 -35.62 31.45 80.74
N VAL A 277 -35.05 30.86 79.69
CA VAL A 277 -34.55 29.49 79.69
C VAL A 277 -33.13 29.49 79.15
N ASP A 278 -32.19 28.94 79.91
CA ASP A 278 -30.85 28.64 79.38
C ASP A 278 -30.91 27.27 78.73
N VAL A 279 -30.35 27.14 77.53
CA VAL A 279 -30.25 25.87 76.81
C VAL A 279 -28.80 25.41 76.81
N TRP A 280 -28.57 24.16 77.22
CA TRP A 280 -27.25 23.54 77.28
C TRP A 280 -27.20 22.28 76.43
N VAL A 281 -26.02 21.93 75.93
CA VAL A 281 -25.75 20.67 75.22
C VAL A 281 -24.61 19.96 75.90
N VAL A 282 -24.82 18.69 76.23
CA VAL A 282 -23.87 17.83 76.94
C VAL A 282 -23.79 16.44 76.30
N LYS A 283 -22.59 15.85 76.23
CA LYS A 283 -22.36 14.53 75.60
C LYS A 283 -22.56 13.39 76.60
N GLU A 284 -23.80 13.18 77.02
CA GLU A 284 -24.14 12.12 77.97
C GLU A 284 -25.55 11.56 77.76
N SER A 285 -25.97 10.69 78.67
CA SER A 285 -27.36 10.25 78.80
C SER A 285 -28.00 11.04 79.94
N PRO A 286 -29.32 11.29 79.91
CA PRO A 286 -29.99 12.08 80.96
C PRO A 286 -29.67 11.57 82.37
N ASP A 287 -29.28 12.46 83.27
CA ASP A 287 -28.79 12.11 84.61
C ASP A 287 -29.35 12.94 85.79
N GLU A 288 -30.25 13.90 85.53
CA GLU A 288 -30.84 14.85 86.49
C GLU A 288 -29.91 15.97 87.00
N THR A 289 -28.72 16.09 86.44
CA THR A 289 -27.86 17.26 86.63
C THR A 289 -28.16 18.27 85.53
N TYR A 290 -28.33 19.55 85.90
CA TYR A 290 -28.79 20.58 84.98
C TYR A 290 -27.84 21.79 84.98
N GLY A 291 -27.73 22.43 83.83
CA GLY A 291 -26.83 23.55 83.57
C GLY A 291 -25.38 23.11 83.37
N GLU A 292 -25.16 21.90 82.85
CA GLU A 292 -23.82 21.40 82.55
C GLU A 292 -23.54 21.25 81.05
N GLY A 293 -22.29 20.93 80.71
CA GLY A 293 -21.82 20.97 79.33
C GLY A 293 -21.66 22.39 78.79
N THR A 294 -22.08 22.61 77.54
CA THR A 294 -21.90 23.88 76.82
C THR A 294 -23.21 24.63 76.70
N LYS A 295 -23.28 25.86 77.21
CA LYS A 295 -24.45 26.73 77.01
C LYS A 295 -24.52 27.13 75.54
N VAL A 296 -25.65 26.84 74.90
CA VAL A 296 -25.93 27.14 73.50
C VAL A 296 -26.96 28.23 73.31
N ALA A 297 -27.79 28.54 74.31
CA ALA A 297 -28.64 29.72 74.26
C ALA A 297 -28.76 30.30 75.66
N ASP A 298 -28.44 31.59 75.81
CA ASP A 298 -28.53 32.31 77.08
C ASP A 298 -29.86 33.05 77.20
N SER A 299 -30.63 32.77 78.27
CA SER A 299 -31.92 33.42 78.54
C SER A 299 -32.87 33.46 77.34
N TRP A 300 -32.97 32.35 76.59
CA TRP A 300 -33.94 32.21 75.51
C TRP A 300 -35.36 32.44 76.06
N ASN A 301 -36.12 33.25 75.33
CA ASN A 301 -37.50 33.57 75.67
C ASN A 301 -38.46 32.89 74.66
N PRO A 302 -39.25 31.89 75.08
CA PRO A 302 -40.17 31.18 74.21
C PRO A 302 -41.26 32.06 73.59
N SER A 303 -41.56 31.80 72.33
CA SER A 303 -42.59 32.52 71.57
C SER A 303 -44.00 32.07 71.96
N THR A 304 -44.93 33.02 72.08
CA THR A 304 -46.35 32.72 72.33
C THR A 304 -47.13 32.41 71.06
N GLY A 305 -48.12 31.51 71.15
CA GLY A 305 -49.10 31.29 70.09
C GLY A 305 -48.58 30.51 68.88
N VAL A 306 -47.36 29.97 68.95
CA VAL A 306 -46.74 29.16 67.90
C VAL A 306 -46.91 27.67 68.21
N SER A 307 -47.04 26.84 67.16
CA SER A 307 -47.10 25.38 67.28
C SER A 307 -45.72 24.72 67.13
N GLN A 308 -44.70 25.50 66.81
CA GLN A 308 -43.34 25.06 66.61
C GLN A 308 -42.38 26.24 66.81
N GLU A 309 -41.18 25.98 67.31
CA GLU A 309 -40.15 27.01 67.53
C GLU A 309 -38.75 26.44 67.33
N THR A 310 -37.90 27.18 66.61
CA THR A 310 -36.47 26.86 66.47
C THR A 310 -35.68 27.69 67.45
N ILE A 311 -34.85 27.02 68.25
CA ILE A 311 -33.88 27.65 69.14
C ILE A 311 -32.52 27.54 68.46
N ASN A 312 -32.01 28.65 67.95
CA ASN A 312 -30.68 28.72 67.38
C ASN A 312 -29.63 28.72 68.49
N PHE A 313 -28.53 28.03 68.25
CA PHE A 313 -27.39 28.01 69.14
C PHE A 313 -26.47 29.20 68.87
N ASP A 314 -25.93 29.79 69.92
CA ASP A 314 -24.95 30.88 69.87
C ASP A 314 -23.62 30.42 69.25
N GLN A 315 -23.38 29.11 69.23
CA GLN A 315 -22.23 28.45 68.60
C GLN A 315 -22.63 27.04 68.14
N SER A 316 -22.08 26.61 67.01
CA SER A 316 -22.21 25.25 66.52
C SER A 316 -21.48 24.28 67.45
N ILE A 317 -22.09 23.13 67.77
CA ILE A 317 -21.48 22.13 68.67
C ILE A 317 -21.36 20.80 67.95
N ASP A 318 -20.13 20.28 67.87
CA ASP A 318 -19.85 18.92 67.44
C ASP A 318 -20.25 17.91 68.53
N VAL A 319 -21.19 17.04 68.19
CA VAL A 319 -21.84 16.07 69.06
C VAL A 319 -21.83 14.70 68.40
N SER A 320 -20.62 14.19 68.17
CA SER A 320 -20.31 12.83 67.70
C SER A 320 -20.54 11.72 68.76
N SER A 321 -21.67 11.72 69.44
CA SER A 321 -22.06 10.71 70.43
C SER A 321 -23.56 10.81 70.75
N ASN A 322 -24.03 10.02 71.72
CA ASN A 322 -25.27 10.39 72.42
C ASN A 322 -25.06 11.77 73.07
N MET A 323 -26.10 12.61 73.02
CA MET A 323 -26.11 13.92 73.66
C MET A 323 -27.45 14.17 74.35
N THR A 324 -27.42 15.04 75.35
CA THR A 324 -28.61 15.62 75.96
C THR A 324 -28.65 17.12 75.65
N VAL A 325 -29.83 17.64 75.30
CA VAL A 325 -30.13 19.07 75.29
C VAL A 325 -30.91 19.40 76.55
N GLU A 326 -30.34 20.23 77.41
CA GLU A 326 -30.93 20.62 78.69
C GLU A 326 -31.64 21.96 78.58
N PHE A 327 -32.81 22.06 79.19
CA PHE A 327 -33.58 23.29 79.29
C PHE A 327 -33.66 23.71 80.76
N VAL A 328 -33.01 24.80 81.11
CA VAL A 328 -32.88 25.28 82.50
C VAL A 328 -33.64 26.59 82.66
N THR A 329 -34.87 26.51 83.18
CA THR A 329 -35.68 27.71 83.41
C THR A 329 -35.09 28.57 84.52
N GLN A 330 -34.78 29.83 84.19
CA GLN A 330 -34.24 30.85 85.10
C GLN A 330 -35.36 31.64 85.80
N SER A 331 -36.44 31.93 85.08
CA SER A 331 -37.62 32.63 85.61
C SER A 331 -38.87 32.28 84.81
N ALA A 332 -40.06 32.36 85.43
CA ALA A 332 -41.37 32.20 84.79
C ALA A 332 -42.49 32.88 85.61
N SER A 333 -43.61 33.27 84.99
CA SER A 333 -44.75 33.97 85.64
C SER A 333 -45.52 33.10 86.64
N SER A 334 -46.07 33.70 87.70
CA SER A 334 -46.70 32.98 88.82
C SER A 334 -48.10 32.40 88.55
N ASP A 335 -48.68 32.63 87.38
CA ASP A 335 -50.02 32.20 86.98
C ASP A 335 -50.07 30.82 86.30
N GLY A 336 -48.90 30.20 86.11
CA GLY A 336 -48.68 28.75 86.04
C GLY A 336 -49.54 27.98 85.05
N TYR A 337 -49.06 27.81 83.82
CA TYR A 337 -49.13 26.58 83.00
C TYR A 337 -48.23 26.82 81.77
N TRP A 338 -47.17 26.03 81.61
CA TRP A 338 -46.25 26.13 80.49
C TRP A 338 -46.21 24.77 79.79
N GLU A 339 -46.84 24.72 78.62
CA GLU A 339 -47.15 23.48 77.92
C GLU A 339 -46.35 23.42 76.62
N ALA A 340 -45.44 22.47 76.54
CA ALA A 340 -44.86 21.99 75.30
C ALA A 340 -45.23 20.52 75.22
N ALA A 341 -46.40 20.27 74.64
CA ALA A 341 -47.05 18.96 74.69
C ALA A 341 -46.23 17.87 73.98
N VAL A 342 -46.21 16.71 74.63
CA VAL A 342 -45.51 15.46 74.28
C VAL A 342 -46.52 14.32 74.42
N THR A 343 -46.51 13.36 73.49
CA THR A 343 -47.39 12.19 73.50
C THR A 343 -46.80 11.01 74.28
N ASP A 344 -47.64 10.26 75.00
CA ASP A 344 -47.29 9.05 75.76
C ASP A 344 -47.49 7.77 74.92
N ASN A 345 -46.57 6.81 74.99
CA ASN A 345 -46.97 5.41 75.17
C ASN A 345 -45.85 4.54 75.77
N ASP A 346 -46.29 3.66 76.67
CA ASP A 346 -45.58 2.58 77.35
C ASP A 346 -44.63 1.76 76.46
N ALA A 347 -43.41 1.62 76.99
CA ALA A 347 -42.44 0.52 76.82
C ALA A 347 -41.07 0.95 76.24
N GLY A 348 -40.23 1.48 77.14
CA GLY A 348 -38.77 1.30 77.16
C GLY A 348 -37.99 1.73 75.91
N GLN A 349 -37.50 2.97 75.87
CA GLN A 349 -36.16 3.35 76.35
C GLN A 349 -36.01 4.89 76.28
N THR A 350 -35.57 5.45 77.42
CA THR A 350 -35.10 6.82 77.73
C THR A 350 -36.09 7.99 77.72
N ALA A 351 -35.96 8.83 78.74
CA ALA A 351 -36.98 9.71 79.30
C ALA A 351 -36.47 11.15 79.41
N TRP A 352 -37.39 12.10 79.37
CA TRP A 352 -37.22 13.37 80.07
C TRP A 352 -37.12 13.12 81.57
N THR A 353 -36.13 13.71 82.21
CA THR A 353 -36.05 13.80 83.67
C THR A 353 -36.48 15.22 84.08
N HIS A 354 -37.26 15.34 85.15
CA HIS A 354 -37.73 16.63 85.67
C HIS A 354 -37.29 16.82 87.12
N GLY A 355 -36.62 17.94 87.40
CA GLY A 355 -36.27 18.38 88.76
C GLY A 355 -37.30 19.36 89.34
N GLY A 356 -38.04 18.94 90.38
CA GLY A 356 -39.02 19.75 91.12
C GLY A 356 -39.64 18.97 92.30
N GLU A 357 -40.52 19.58 93.12
CA GLU A 357 -41.09 19.03 94.38
C GLU A 357 -41.92 17.71 94.22
N PHE A 358 -41.99 17.14 93.02
CA PHE A 358 -42.57 15.82 92.72
C PHE A 358 -41.46 14.85 92.27
N PRO A 359 -41.11 13.81 93.06
CA PRO A 359 -39.97 12.94 92.80
C PRO A 359 -40.28 11.79 91.82
N SER A 360 -41.04 12.05 90.75
CA SER A 360 -41.37 11.00 89.78
C SER A 360 -40.78 11.30 88.41
N SER A 361 -39.72 10.58 88.06
CA SER A 361 -39.25 10.36 86.69
C SER A 361 -40.42 9.83 85.84
N ASN A 362 -40.98 10.65 84.96
CA ASN A 362 -41.98 10.20 84.00
C ASN A 362 -41.29 9.97 82.65
N THR A 363 -41.38 8.77 82.10
CA THR A 363 -40.85 8.44 80.77
C THR A 363 -41.72 9.11 79.70
N ARG A 364 -41.30 10.29 79.22
CA ARG A 364 -41.96 11.06 78.16
C ARG A 364 -40.94 11.45 77.08
N PHE A 365 -41.39 11.62 75.83
CA PHE A 365 -40.53 11.85 74.65
C PHE A 365 -40.69 13.24 74.07
N ALA A 366 -39.60 13.99 73.85
CA ALA A 366 -39.74 15.29 73.20
C ALA A 366 -40.18 15.09 71.76
N ASP A 367 -41.20 15.83 71.32
CA ASP A 367 -41.29 16.15 69.90
C ASP A 367 -40.29 17.27 69.61
N ALA A 368 -39.02 16.88 69.59
CA ALA A 368 -37.90 17.74 69.28
C ALA A 368 -37.05 17.06 68.21
N HIS A 369 -36.52 17.86 67.30
CA HIS A 369 -35.57 17.38 66.33
C HIS A 369 -34.42 18.37 66.16
N LEU A 370 -33.25 17.84 65.87
CA LEU A 370 -32.14 18.61 65.36
C LEU A 370 -32.44 18.89 63.88
N PRO A 371 -32.56 20.16 63.46
CA PRO A 371 -32.85 20.49 62.09
C PRO A 371 -31.72 20.00 61.18
N GLY A 372 -32.11 19.31 60.11
CA GLY A 372 -31.29 19.07 58.94
C GLY A 372 -31.51 20.15 57.89
N GLY A 373 -31.14 19.86 56.65
CA GLY A 373 -31.14 20.84 55.58
C GLY A 373 -29.90 21.72 55.62
N ALA A 374 -29.74 22.49 54.55
CA ALA A 374 -28.75 23.53 54.44
C ALA A 374 -29.39 24.79 53.86
N SER A 375 -28.93 25.97 54.28
CA SER A 375 -29.49 27.24 53.83
C SER A 375 -28.41 28.17 53.28
N ASN A 376 -28.82 28.97 52.29
CA ASN A 376 -27.95 29.92 51.58
C ASN A 376 -26.63 29.27 51.11
N VAL A 377 -26.72 28.11 50.47
CA VAL A 377 -25.54 27.38 49.99
C VAL A 377 -25.01 28.03 48.72
N ASP A 378 -23.78 28.50 48.80
CA ASP A 378 -23.01 29.05 47.69
C ASP A 378 -21.69 28.28 47.55
N VAL A 379 -21.28 28.02 46.31
CA VAL A 379 -20.01 27.36 45.97
C VAL A 379 -19.23 28.28 45.04
N SER A 380 -17.95 28.51 45.32
CA SER A 380 -17.06 29.31 44.48
C SER A 380 -15.67 28.68 44.33
N ALA A 381 -15.02 28.87 43.19
CA ALA A 381 -13.64 28.45 42.96
C ALA A 381 -12.72 29.66 42.75
N ASP A 382 -11.42 29.46 42.93
CA ASP A 382 -10.38 30.48 42.78
C ASP A 382 -10.12 30.91 41.33
N ASP A 383 -10.70 30.18 40.36
CA ASP A 383 -10.75 30.57 38.95
C ASP A 383 -11.87 31.58 38.61
N GLY A 384 -12.70 31.93 39.61
CA GLY A 384 -13.82 32.87 39.48
C GLY A 384 -15.16 32.23 39.17
N THR A 385 -15.24 30.90 39.06
CA THR A 385 -16.50 30.17 38.93
C THR A 385 -17.29 30.24 40.23
N SER A 386 -18.60 30.48 40.15
CA SER A 386 -19.47 30.50 41.34
C SER A 386 -20.90 30.08 40.99
N VAL A 387 -21.56 29.37 41.91
CA VAL A 387 -22.96 28.98 41.79
C VAL A 387 -23.67 29.06 43.14
N SER A 388 -24.91 29.51 43.11
CA SER A 388 -25.80 29.53 44.29
C SER A 388 -26.81 28.41 44.16
N LEU A 389 -26.87 27.53 45.16
CA LEU A 389 -27.88 26.47 45.26
C LEU A 389 -29.05 26.88 46.17
N GLY A 390 -28.88 27.94 46.97
CA GLY A 390 -29.92 28.44 47.86
C GLY A 390 -30.18 27.47 49.02
N ASP A 391 -31.45 27.22 49.34
CA ASP A 391 -31.83 26.28 50.40
C ASP A 391 -31.91 24.86 49.86
N VAL A 392 -31.21 23.93 50.50
CA VAL A 392 -31.24 22.49 50.24
C VAL A 392 -32.08 21.82 51.34
N PRO A 393 -33.32 21.37 51.03
CA PRO A 393 -34.18 20.70 52.00
C PRO A 393 -33.49 19.52 52.69
N GLU A 394 -33.95 19.17 53.89
CA GLU A 394 -33.38 18.07 54.66
C GLU A 394 -33.34 16.73 53.90
N GLY A 395 -32.19 16.05 53.93
CA GLY A 395 -31.98 14.77 53.27
C GLY A 395 -32.06 14.79 51.74
N SER A 396 -32.27 15.95 51.11
CA SER A 396 -32.29 16.08 49.66
C SER A 396 -30.89 16.32 49.09
N THR A 397 -30.76 16.10 47.79
CA THR A 397 -29.56 16.49 47.03
C THR A 397 -29.97 17.52 45.99
N GLU A 398 -29.29 18.65 46.00
CA GLU A 398 -29.38 19.64 44.93
C GLU A 398 -28.08 19.61 44.13
N THR A 399 -28.19 19.65 42.81
CA THR A 399 -27.06 19.62 41.88
C THR A 399 -27.12 20.81 40.95
N ALA A 400 -25.99 21.49 40.75
CA ALA A 400 -25.88 22.62 39.83
C ALA A 400 -24.66 22.47 38.91
N GLU A 401 -24.73 23.08 37.72
CA GLU A 401 -23.56 23.22 36.86
C GLU A 401 -22.52 24.10 37.54
N PHE A 402 -21.28 23.65 37.53
CA PHE A 402 -20.15 24.33 38.14
C PHE A 402 -18.96 24.24 37.18
N PRO A 403 -18.90 25.09 36.14
CA PRO A 403 -17.95 24.99 35.03
C PRO A 403 -16.54 25.42 35.44
N ILE A 404 -15.93 24.65 36.35
CA ILE A 404 -14.56 24.84 36.84
C ILE A 404 -13.55 24.57 35.73
N SER A 405 -12.46 25.33 35.72
CA SER A 405 -11.38 25.26 34.72
C SER A 405 -10.16 24.49 35.22
N THR A 406 -9.24 24.17 34.30
CA THR A 406 -7.90 23.62 34.63
C THR A 406 -7.03 24.55 35.50
N GLY A 407 -7.42 25.83 35.63
CA GLY A 407 -6.71 26.81 36.44
C GLY A 407 -7.12 26.82 37.92
N ALA A 408 -8.20 26.12 38.29
CA ALA A 408 -8.68 26.09 39.66
C ALA A 408 -7.82 25.20 40.54
N THR A 409 -7.50 25.69 41.74
CA THR A 409 -6.75 24.94 42.75
C THR A 409 -7.54 24.73 44.04
N THR A 410 -8.64 25.46 44.21
CA THR A 410 -9.52 25.34 45.37
C THR A 410 -10.97 25.62 45.00
N PHE A 411 -11.90 24.98 45.71
CA PHE A 411 -13.28 25.45 45.79
C PHE A 411 -13.74 25.57 47.25
N ASP A 412 -14.56 26.59 47.49
CA ASP A 412 -15.10 26.99 48.78
C ASP A 412 -16.61 26.76 48.78
N VAL A 413 -17.14 26.30 49.91
CA VAL A 413 -18.57 26.12 50.14
C VAL A 413 -18.97 26.89 51.39
N THR A 414 -19.91 27.81 51.23
CA THR A 414 -20.45 28.64 52.31
C THR A 414 -21.95 28.45 52.46
N GLY A 415 -22.45 28.49 53.69
CA GLY A 415 -23.87 28.39 54.01
C GLY A 415 -24.08 28.17 55.50
N SER A 416 -25.27 27.71 55.89
CA SER A 416 -25.54 27.22 57.25
C SER A 416 -26.04 25.78 57.22
N GLY A 417 -25.85 25.04 58.31
CA GLY A 417 -26.10 23.60 58.36
C GLY A 417 -24.92 22.77 57.85
N ALA A 418 -25.18 21.50 57.56
CA ALA A 418 -24.15 20.56 57.16
C ALA A 418 -24.60 19.70 55.97
N ALA A 419 -23.66 19.42 55.07
CA ALA A 419 -23.91 18.65 53.85
C ALA A 419 -22.69 17.84 53.41
N ASN A 420 -22.92 16.78 52.64
CA ASN A 420 -21.90 16.21 51.77
C ASN A 420 -21.80 17.06 50.50
N VAL A 421 -20.58 17.23 50.00
CA VAL A 421 -20.31 17.96 48.77
C VAL A 421 -19.58 17.04 47.81
N THR A 422 -20.06 16.92 46.57
CA THR A 422 -19.37 16.15 45.54
C THR A 422 -19.23 16.98 44.26
N LEU A 423 -18.00 17.18 43.82
CA LEU A 423 -17.68 17.72 42.51
C LEU A 423 -17.56 16.56 41.52
N HIS A 424 -18.35 16.63 40.46
CA HIS A 424 -18.26 15.69 39.34
C HIS A 424 -17.58 16.36 38.17
N VAL A 425 -16.35 15.95 37.89
CA VAL A 425 -15.52 16.53 36.84
C VAL A 425 -14.82 15.43 36.05
N LYS A 426 -14.77 15.65 34.74
CA LYS A 426 -14.16 14.75 33.78
C LYS A 426 -13.07 15.50 33.03
N GLU A 427 -11.84 15.25 33.42
CA GLU A 427 -10.64 15.86 32.87
C GLU A 427 -10.45 15.51 31.40
N ARG A 428 -9.70 16.36 30.70
CA ARG A 428 -9.56 16.28 29.24
C ARG A 428 -8.16 16.69 28.78
N THR A 429 -7.57 15.86 27.95
CA THR A 429 -6.26 16.11 27.33
C THR A 429 -6.37 16.01 25.82
N GLU A 430 -6.08 17.10 25.12
CA GLU A 430 -5.93 17.13 23.67
C GLU A 430 -4.56 16.56 23.24
N THR A 431 -4.47 16.11 21.99
CA THR A 431 -3.22 15.71 21.36
C THR A 431 -2.27 16.92 21.24
N VAL A 432 -1.11 16.84 21.88
CA VAL A 432 -0.06 17.87 21.80
C VAL A 432 1.21 17.24 21.24
N ASP A 433 1.87 17.95 20.32
CA ASP A 433 3.17 17.58 19.74
C ASP A 433 3.28 16.11 19.26
N PRO A 434 2.31 15.57 18.50
CA PRO A 434 2.41 14.20 17.99
C PRO A 434 3.59 14.07 17.02
N SER A 435 4.39 13.04 17.22
CA SER A 435 5.55 12.72 16.39
C SER A 435 5.63 11.22 16.08
N VAL A 436 6.18 10.92 14.91
CA VAL A 436 6.37 9.56 14.40
C VAL A 436 7.84 9.42 13.99
N THR A 437 8.51 8.40 14.53
CA THR A 437 9.90 8.06 14.19
C THR A 437 9.94 6.70 13.49
N ILE A 438 10.41 6.69 12.25
CA ILE A 438 10.48 5.50 11.38
C ILE A 438 11.96 5.19 11.15
N ASN A 439 12.41 4.03 11.62
CA ASN A 439 13.81 3.58 11.49
C ASN A 439 14.86 4.62 11.93
N GLY A 440 14.54 5.44 12.93
CA GLY A 440 15.41 6.48 13.46
C GLY A 440 15.21 7.87 12.86
N GLU A 441 14.41 8.01 11.82
CA GLU A 441 14.06 9.29 11.19
C GLU A 441 12.73 9.81 11.72
N THR A 442 12.70 11.06 12.20
CA THR A 442 11.55 11.63 12.91
C THR A 442 10.83 12.68 12.07
N THR A 443 9.50 12.61 12.08
CA THR A 443 8.60 13.65 11.60
C THR A 443 7.56 13.99 12.66
N ALA A 444 7.14 15.26 12.74
CA ALA A 444 6.31 15.73 13.84
C ALA A 444 5.42 16.90 13.42
N TYR A 445 4.31 17.06 14.14
CA TYR A 445 3.52 18.29 14.18
C TYR A 445 3.81 19.00 15.51
N SER A 446 4.05 20.32 15.46
CA SER A 446 4.27 21.14 16.66
C SER A 446 3.01 21.93 17.01
N GLY A 447 2.57 21.81 18.26
CA GLY A 447 1.38 22.41 18.82
C GLY A 447 0.27 21.40 19.11
N THR A 448 -0.90 21.94 19.44
CA THR A 448 -2.09 21.16 19.75
C THR A 448 -2.87 20.80 18.49
N LEU A 449 -3.36 19.57 18.42
CA LEU A 449 -4.22 19.06 17.36
C LEU A 449 -5.59 18.72 17.97
N SER A 450 -6.59 19.53 17.64
CA SER A 450 -7.96 19.35 18.16
C SER A 450 -8.59 18.05 17.69
N ASP A 451 -9.58 17.58 18.45
CA ASP A 451 -10.31 16.34 18.20
C ASP A 451 -10.83 16.23 16.75
N GLY A 452 -10.54 15.11 16.10
CA GLY A 452 -10.92 14.82 14.72
C GLY A 452 -10.19 15.61 13.64
N THR A 453 -9.23 16.49 13.99
CA THR A 453 -8.45 17.24 13.01
C THR A 453 -7.23 16.42 12.57
N THR A 454 -7.11 16.17 11.27
CA THR A 454 -5.99 15.42 10.68
C THR A 454 -4.94 16.35 10.07
N THR A 455 -3.66 16.03 10.25
CA THR A 455 -2.55 16.66 9.54
C THR A 455 -1.62 15.59 8.95
N SER A 456 -1.13 15.84 7.74
CA SER A 456 -0.09 15.02 7.10
C SER A 456 1.28 15.47 7.58
N LEU A 457 2.10 14.51 7.97
CA LEU A 457 3.50 14.72 8.33
C LEU A 457 4.38 14.48 7.11
N SER A 458 5.47 15.24 6.99
CA SER A 458 6.41 15.04 5.88
C SER A 458 7.16 13.72 6.08
N ALA A 459 7.11 12.84 5.10
CA ALA A 459 7.80 11.55 5.11
C ALA A 459 8.64 11.36 3.85
N ASN A 460 9.62 10.46 3.90
CA ASN A 460 10.48 10.16 2.77
C ASN A 460 10.64 8.65 2.59
N ASP A 461 10.41 8.17 1.37
CA ASP A 461 10.46 6.76 0.98
C ASP A 461 11.77 6.06 1.39
N SER A 462 12.88 6.80 1.44
CA SER A 462 14.19 6.29 1.88
C SER A 462 14.27 5.90 3.37
N TRP A 463 13.25 6.22 4.17
CA TRP A 463 13.18 5.82 5.57
C TRP A 463 12.79 4.35 5.72
N ILE A 464 12.22 3.74 4.69
CA ILE A 464 11.81 2.34 4.68
C ILE A 464 12.96 1.47 4.18
N GLN A 465 13.12 0.29 4.79
CA GLN A 465 14.22 -0.62 4.48
C GLN A 465 13.76 -2.07 4.35
N SER A 466 14.57 -2.90 3.70
CA SER A 466 14.49 -4.36 3.84
C SER A 466 14.79 -4.79 5.27
N GLY A 467 14.21 -5.91 5.70
CA GLY A 467 14.22 -6.38 7.07
C GLY A 467 13.17 -5.68 7.93
N THR A 468 13.47 -5.55 9.22
CA THR A 468 12.56 -4.98 10.21
C THR A 468 12.49 -3.47 10.13
N ASN A 469 11.27 -2.95 10.04
CA ASN A 469 10.95 -1.54 10.12
C ASN A 469 10.27 -1.27 11.46
N THR A 470 10.70 -0.23 12.17
CA THR A 470 10.12 0.17 13.46
C THR A 470 9.52 1.56 13.36
N VAL A 471 8.24 1.67 13.73
CA VAL A 471 7.49 2.93 13.84
C VAL A 471 7.26 3.21 15.31
N ASN A 472 7.88 4.26 15.83
CA ASN A 472 7.68 4.75 17.19
C ASN A 472 6.81 6.00 17.18
N ILE A 473 5.81 6.04 18.06
CA ILE A 473 4.89 7.15 18.20
C ILE A 473 5.16 7.81 19.55
N SER A 474 5.26 9.14 19.54
CA SER A 474 5.31 9.94 20.76
C SER A 474 4.28 11.06 20.68
N VAL A 475 3.66 11.36 21.82
CA VAL A 475 2.61 12.37 21.93
C VAL A 475 2.64 12.95 23.33
N GLY A 476 2.39 14.25 23.43
CA GLY A 476 2.56 15.02 24.65
C GLY A 476 3.93 15.70 24.71
N ASP A 477 3.97 16.84 25.38
CA ASP A 477 5.17 17.66 25.58
C ASP A 477 5.88 17.34 26.93
N GLY A 478 5.37 16.35 27.66
CA GLY A 478 5.86 15.95 28.97
C GLY A 478 5.56 16.93 30.10
N THR A 479 4.69 17.92 29.89
CA THR A 479 4.35 18.93 30.91
C THR A 479 3.18 18.55 31.82
N LEU A 480 2.41 17.52 31.43
CA LEU A 480 1.24 17.07 32.17
C LEU A 480 1.62 16.45 33.52
N SER A 481 0.75 16.63 34.52
CA SER A 481 0.83 15.89 35.78
C SER A 481 0.60 14.40 35.51
N GLY A 482 1.08 13.54 36.42
CA GLY A 482 0.84 12.10 36.31
C GLY A 482 -0.62 11.66 36.54
N ASP A 483 -1.47 12.62 36.92
CA ASP A 483 -2.90 12.45 37.16
C ASP A 483 -3.75 12.83 35.94
N ALA A 484 -3.17 13.50 34.94
CA ALA A 484 -3.89 13.91 33.75
C ALA A 484 -4.18 12.72 32.82
N PRO A 485 -5.26 12.80 32.01
CA PRO A 485 -5.53 11.79 31.01
C PRO A 485 -4.35 11.73 30.04
N ALA A 486 -3.76 10.54 29.88
CA ALA A 486 -2.61 10.38 28.99
C ALA A 486 -2.97 10.86 27.56
N PRO A 487 -2.14 11.69 26.93
CA PRO A 487 -2.41 12.18 25.59
C PRO A 487 -2.31 11.02 24.59
N VAL A 488 -3.16 11.07 23.57
CA VAL A 488 -3.23 10.06 22.50
C VAL A 488 -3.26 10.75 21.15
N THR A 489 -2.90 10.03 20.09
CA THR A 489 -3.10 10.46 18.71
C THR A 489 -3.57 9.27 17.88
N ASP A 490 -4.46 9.52 16.92
CA ASP A 490 -4.77 8.54 15.89
C ASP A 490 -3.71 8.63 14.79
N LEU A 491 -3.14 7.50 14.40
CA LEU A 491 -2.17 7.39 13.31
C LEU A 491 -2.82 6.69 12.11
N ASN A 492 -2.52 7.19 10.93
CA ASN A 492 -2.72 6.51 9.65
C ASN A 492 -1.42 6.58 8.84
N TYR A 493 -0.65 5.50 8.89
CA TYR A 493 0.63 5.31 8.23
C TYR A 493 0.46 4.26 7.13
N THR A 494 0.80 4.61 5.89
CA THR A 494 0.63 3.73 4.72
C THR A 494 1.80 3.86 3.75
N HIS A 495 2.25 2.76 3.15
CA HIS A 495 3.13 2.79 1.96
C HIS A 495 3.04 1.48 1.18
N ASP A 496 3.31 1.54 -0.11
CA ASP A 496 3.50 0.37 -0.95
C ASP A 496 4.97 -0.03 -0.99
N ALA A 497 5.26 -1.31 -0.75
CA ALA A 497 6.59 -1.87 -0.94
C ALA A 497 6.60 -2.77 -2.18
N THR A 498 7.56 -2.54 -3.09
CA THR A 498 7.79 -3.38 -4.27
C THR A 498 9.11 -4.12 -4.14
N ASP A 499 9.09 -5.40 -4.53
CA ASP A 499 10.21 -6.34 -4.56
C ASP A 499 10.28 -6.97 -5.95
N LYS A 500 11.46 -6.96 -6.55
CA LYS A 500 11.76 -7.56 -7.84
C LYS A 500 12.46 -8.88 -7.63
N GLN A 501 11.97 -9.89 -8.34
CA GLN A 501 12.53 -11.22 -8.30
C GLN A 501 12.89 -11.63 -9.72
N THR A 502 14.13 -12.06 -9.92
CA THR A 502 14.50 -12.78 -11.13
C THR A 502 13.96 -14.19 -11.01
N VAL A 503 13.21 -14.62 -12.02
CA VAL A 503 12.54 -15.93 -12.06
C VAL A 503 12.81 -16.58 -13.40
N ASP A 504 12.90 -17.91 -13.37
CA ASP A 504 12.93 -18.70 -14.61
C ASP A 504 11.52 -18.84 -15.19
N TYR A 505 11.47 -18.95 -16.51
CA TYR A 505 10.23 -19.15 -17.26
C TYR A 505 10.47 -20.05 -18.47
N ASP A 506 9.43 -20.75 -18.91
CA ASP A 506 9.51 -21.56 -20.12
C ASP A 506 9.21 -20.67 -21.32
N ALA A 507 10.22 -20.37 -22.15
CA ALA A 507 10.05 -19.67 -23.41
C ALA A 507 9.92 -20.65 -24.58
N GLU A 508 8.76 -20.62 -25.24
CA GLU A 508 8.48 -21.39 -26.45
C GLU A 508 8.13 -20.42 -27.60
N LYS A 509 8.17 -20.91 -28.84
CA LYS A 509 7.82 -20.07 -29.99
C LYS A 509 6.37 -19.59 -29.99
N TRP A 510 5.47 -20.40 -29.41
CA TRP A 510 4.03 -20.14 -29.40
C TRP A 510 3.48 -19.84 -28.01
N SER A 511 4.27 -20.04 -26.94
CA SER A 511 3.83 -19.79 -25.57
C SER A 511 4.95 -19.32 -24.66
N GLU A 512 4.58 -18.73 -23.53
CA GLU A 512 5.49 -18.32 -22.47
C GLU A 512 4.85 -18.66 -21.14
N ARG A 513 5.58 -19.34 -20.24
CA ARG A 513 4.99 -19.88 -19.00
C ARG A 513 5.79 -19.48 -17.78
N TYR A 514 5.09 -18.95 -16.79
CA TYR A 514 5.66 -18.54 -15.52
C TYR A 514 5.07 -19.40 -14.40
N ASN A 515 5.90 -19.68 -13.39
CA ASN A 515 5.49 -20.26 -12.12
C ASN A 515 6.31 -19.64 -11.01
N VAL A 516 5.77 -18.59 -10.40
CA VAL A 516 6.49 -17.73 -9.44
C VAL A 516 5.85 -17.82 -8.07
N SER A 517 6.64 -17.69 -7.00
CA SER A 517 6.09 -17.61 -5.65
C SER A 517 6.84 -16.61 -4.78
N LYS A 518 6.12 -16.07 -3.79
CA LYS A 518 6.68 -15.18 -2.78
C LYS A 518 6.09 -15.48 -1.41
N THR A 519 6.95 -15.52 -0.41
CA THR A 519 6.55 -15.51 1.00
C THR A 519 6.57 -14.08 1.55
N PHE A 520 5.48 -13.63 2.14
CA PHE A 520 5.37 -12.29 2.73
C PHE A 520 5.71 -12.34 4.23
N ALA A 521 6.70 -11.56 4.69
CA ALA A 521 7.08 -11.55 6.11
C ALA A 521 6.09 -10.81 7.03
N SER A 522 5.21 -9.97 6.46
CA SER A 522 4.21 -9.21 7.20
C SER A 522 2.89 -9.19 6.44
N ASP A 523 1.80 -8.87 7.14
CA ASP A 523 0.49 -8.62 6.53
C ASP A 523 0.59 -7.54 5.43
N ARG A 524 -0.20 -7.70 4.36
CA ARG A 524 -0.42 -6.70 3.30
C ARG A 524 -1.89 -6.63 2.95
N SER A 525 -2.41 -5.43 2.74
CA SER A 525 -3.83 -5.24 2.42
C SER A 525 -4.15 -5.43 0.92
N SER A 526 -3.20 -5.12 0.03
CA SER A 526 -3.37 -5.15 -1.43
C SER A 526 -2.12 -5.66 -2.15
N ALA A 527 -1.82 -6.96 -2.01
CA ALA A 527 -0.70 -7.56 -2.71
C ALA A 527 -0.97 -7.74 -4.20
N SER A 528 0.04 -7.52 -5.03
CA SER A 528 -0.04 -7.74 -6.48
C SER A 528 1.23 -8.36 -7.04
N LEU A 529 1.10 -9.01 -8.20
CA LEU A 529 2.21 -9.54 -8.99
C LEU A 529 2.18 -8.94 -10.39
N THR A 530 3.31 -8.42 -10.84
CA THR A 530 3.50 -7.93 -12.22
C THR A 530 4.52 -8.81 -12.94
N ILE A 531 4.10 -9.39 -14.06
CA ILE A 531 4.93 -10.20 -14.97
C ILE A 531 5.04 -9.45 -16.30
N PRO A 532 6.19 -8.88 -16.65
CA PRO A 532 6.45 -8.39 -17.99
C PRO A 532 6.85 -9.57 -18.88
N PHE A 533 6.04 -9.98 -19.86
CA PHE A 533 6.46 -11.02 -20.80
C PHE A 533 7.66 -10.55 -21.64
N ASP A 534 8.54 -11.49 -21.97
CA ASP A 534 9.74 -11.22 -22.76
C ASP A 534 9.37 -10.84 -24.21
N ASP A 535 8.43 -11.60 -24.78
CA ASP A 535 7.87 -11.39 -26.13
C ASP A 535 6.42 -10.87 -26.11
N ASP A 536 5.94 -10.43 -27.27
CA ASP A 536 4.54 -10.02 -27.44
C ASP A 536 3.60 -11.23 -27.27
N VAL A 537 2.81 -11.23 -26.20
CA VAL A 537 1.81 -12.26 -25.92
C VAL A 537 0.46 -11.79 -26.46
N ALA A 538 -0.17 -12.61 -27.29
CA ALA A 538 -1.47 -12.28 -27.87
C ALA A 538 -2.62 -12.39 -26.86
N LYS A 539 -2.53 -13.35 -25.92
CA LYS A 539 -3.52 -13.54 -24.84
C LYS A 539 -2.99 -14.40 -23.70
N ILE A 540 -3.60 -14.27 -22.53
CA ILE A 540 -3.42 -15.21 -21.41
C ILE A 540 -4.32 -16.43 -21.64
N GLN A 541 -3.74 -17.63 -21.72
CA GLN A 541 -4.48 -18.88 -21.82
C GLN A 541 -5.01 -19.30 -20.45
N SER A 542 -4.17 -19.22 -19.43
CA SER A 542 -4.49 -19.62 -18.07
C SER A 542 -3.70 -18.80 -17.08
N ILE A 543 -4.32 -18.52 -15.94
CA ILE A 543 -3.69 -17.93 -14.77
C ILE A 543 -4.32 -18.58 -13.55
N GLU A 544 -3.48 -19.09 -12.67
CA GLU A 544 -3.90 -19.76 -11.46
C GLU A 544 -3.05 -19.30 -10.28
N THR A 545 -3.66 -19.23 -9.11
CA THR A 545 -3.00 -18.89 -7.85
C THR A 545 -3.23 -19.97 -6.80
N ARG A 546 -2.30 -20.11 -5.88
CA ARG A 546 -2.44 -20.91 -4.65
C ARG A 546 -1.70 -20.22 -3.49
N THR A 547 -2.16 -20.51 -2.27
CA THR A 547 -1.54 -20.03 -1.04
C THR A 547 -1.10 -21.22 -0.18
N ASN A 548 0.09 -21.14 0.43
CA ASN A 548 0.64 -22.12 1.38
C ASN A 548 0.60 -23.58 0.89
N GLY A 549 0.98 -23.80 -0.38
CA GLY A 549 1.01 -25.13 -0.99
C GLY A 549 -0.37 -25.77 -1.23
N GLY A 550 -1.46 -25.00 -1.12
CA GLY A 550 -2.82 -25.45 -1.39
C GLY A 550 -3.10 -25.84 -2.85
N ALA A 551 -4.36 -26.15 -3.14
CA ALA A 551 -4.80 -26.44 -4.51
C ALA A 551 -4.75 -25.17 -5.38
N TRP A 552 -4.41 -25.34 -6.65
CA TRP A 552 -4.48 -24.28 -7.65
C TRP A 552 -5.92 -23.84 -7.90
N SER A 553 -6.13 -22.54 -8.01
CA SER A 553 -7.42 -21.92 -8.31
C SER A 553 -7.28 -20.92 -9.45
N THR A 554 -8.20 -20.94 -10.41
CA THR A 554 -8.19 -20.00 -11.54
C THR A 554 -8.45 -18.57 -11.08
N VAL A 555 -7.65 -17.62 -11.58
CA VAL A 555 -7.85 -16.19 -11.31
C VAL A 555 -8.92 -15.63 -12.25
N SER A 556 -9.91 -14.94 -11.69
CA SER A 556 -10.97 -14.27 -12.46
C SER A 556 -10.39 -13.14 -13.31
N SER A 557 -10.99 -12.87 -14.47
CA SER A 557 -10.62 -11.71 -15.32
C SER A 557 -10.88 -10.35 -14.69
N GLU A 558 -11.57 -10.30 -13.55
CA GLU A 558 -11.72 -9.07 -12.76
C GLU A 558 -10.50 -8.79 -11.87
N ASN A 559 -9.66 -9.80 -11.63
CA ASN A 559 -8.52 -9.76 -10.70
C ASN A 559 -7.18 -9.81 -11.44
N TYR A 560 -7.17 -9.58 -12.76
CA TYR A 560 -5.94 -9.33 -13.50
C TYR A 560 -6.18 -8.37 -14.66
N ASP A 561 -5.13 -7.65 -15.05
CA ASP A 561 -5.09 -6.83 -16.24
C ASP A 561 -3.94 -7.28 -17.15
N PHE A 562 -4.15 -7.24 -18.46
CA PHE A 562 -3.15 -7.64 -19.45
C PHE A 562 -3.18 -6.73 -20.67
N ASP A 563 -2.05 -6.09 -20.97
CA ASP A 563 -1.93 -5.10 -22.05
C ASP A 563 -1.29 -5.64 -23.35
N GLY A 564 -1.05 -6.95 -23.43
CA GLY A 564 -0.30 -7.59 -24.53
C GLY A 564 1.16 -7.88 -24.18
N THR A 565 1.72 -7.15 -23.21
CA THR A 565 3.14 -7.27 -22.83
C THR A 565 3.33 -7.46 -21.34
N THR A 566 2.42 -6.95 -20.51
CA THR A 566 2.53 -6.99 -19.06
C THR A 566 1.24 -7.54 -18.47
N LEU A 567 1.36 -8.55 -17.62
CA LEU A 567 0.27 -9.08 -16.81
C LEU A 567 0.40 -8.55 -15.39
N THR A 568 -0.65 -7.92 -14.88
CA THR A 568 -0.76 -7.52 -13.47
C THR A 568 -1.85 -8.33 -12.81
N VAL A 569 -1.53 -9.02 -11.72
CA VAL A 569 -2.42 -9.93 -11.00
C VAL A 569 -2.69 -9.35 -9.62
N ASP A 570 -3.96 -9.15 -9.29
CA ASP A 570 -4.39 -8.80 -7.94
C ASP A 570 -4.43 -10.06 -7.06
N LEU A 571 -3.61 -10.08 -6.01
CA LEU A 571 -3.51 -11.17 -5.05
C LEU A 571 -4.37 -10.91 -3.80
N GLY A 572 -4.91 -9.70 -3.65
CA GLY A 572 -5.67 -9.27 -2.49
C GLY A 572 -4.85 -9.16 -1.21
N SER A 573 -5.49 -9.28 -0.06
CA SER A 573 -4.82 -9.24 1.24
C SER A 573 -4.09 -10.55 1.54
N VAL A 574 -2.86 -10.46 2.06
CA VAL A 574 -2.05 -11.60 2.50
C VAL A 574 -1.63 -11.43 3.96
N SER A 575 -1.46 -12.53 4.69
CA SER A 575 -1.01 -12.51 6.08
C SER A 575 0.49 -12.76 6.19
N ALA A 576 1.07 -12.36 7.32
CA ALA A 576 2.45 -12.66 7.65
C ALA A 576 2.71 -14.18 7.62
N GLY A 577 3.73 -14.59 6.86
CA GLY A 577 4.13 -15.97 6.64
C GLY A 577 3.42 -16.67 5.47
N ASP A 578 2.44 -16.04 4.82
CA ASP A 578 1.79 -16.62 3.65
C ASP A 578 2.76 -16.68 2.45
N GLU A 579 2.87 -17.86 1.85
CA GLU A 579 3.47 -18.06 0.53
C GLU A 579 2.37 -18.05 -0.53
N VAL A 580 2.41 -17.10 -1.45
CA VAL A 580 1.52 -17.03 -2.61
C VAL A 580 2.30 -17.42 -3.85
N ALA A 581 1.78 -18.40 -4.60
CA ALA A 581 2.33 -18.84 -5.87
C ALA A 581 1.34 -18.59 -7.00
N VAL A 582 1.84 -18.08 -8.13
CA VAL A 582 1.08 -17.82 -9.34
C VAL A 582 1.74 -18.54 -10.50
N ARG A 583 0.92 -19.25 -11.28
CA ARG A 583 1.35 -19.78 -12.57
C ARG A 583 0.49 -19.24 -13.68
N THR A 584 1.11 -18.91 -14.80
CA THR A 584 0.41 -18.40 -15.98
C THR A 584 1.02 -18.91 -17.27
N THR A 585 0.19 -18.97 -18.32
CA THR A 585 0.60 -19.30 -19.68
C THR A 585 0.11 -18.20 -20.62
N GLY A 586 1.04 -17.42 -21.16
CA GLY A 586 0.82 -16.52 -22.28
C GLY A 586 0.90 -17.29 -23.60
N ARG A 587 -0.01 -17.01 -24.54
CA ARG A 587 0.05 -17.53 -25.92
C ARG A 587 0.47 -16.41 -26.87
N LYS A 588 1.50 -16.66 -27.67
CA LYS A 588 1.99 -15.75 -28.73
C LYS A 588 1.16 -15.83 -30.02
N VAL A 589 0.43 -16.94 -30.19
CA VAL A 589 -0.53 -17.14 -31.29
C VAL A 589 -1.97 -16.86 -30.88
N ASN A 590 -2.77 -16.32 -31.80
CA ASN A 590 -4.21 -16.15 -31.62
C ASN A 590 -5.00 -16.96 -32.66
N VAL A 591 -5.94 -17.78 -32.21
CA VAL A 591 -6.82 -18.55 -33.10
C VAL A 591 -8.13 -17.82 -33.24
N ILE A 592 -8.49 -17.46 -34.48
CA ILE A 592 -9.72 -16.74 -34.79
C ILE A 592 -10.74 -17.74 -35.34
N ASN A 593 -11.97 -17.69 -34.82
CA ASN A 593 -13.07 -18.61 -35.16
C ASN A 593 -12.76 -20.11 -35.00
N GLY A 594 -11.76 -20.45 -34.19
CA GLY A 594 -11.36 -21.81 -33.88
C GLY A 594 -10.66 -21.90 -32.53
N GLY A 595 -10.16 -23.09 -32.20
CA GLY A 595 -9.38 -23.38 -31.01
C GLY A 595 -8.35 -24.46 -31.29
N ILE A 596 -7.19 -24.37 -30.64
CA ILE A 596 -6.12 -25.37 -30.71
C ILE A 596 -5.53 -25.65 -29.33
N THR A 597 -5.06 -26.87 -29.17
CA THR A 597 -4.21 -27.32 -28.07
C THR A 597 -2.81 -27.63 -28.61
N VAL A 598 -1.78 -27.00 -28.05
CA VAL A 598 -0.39 -27.31 -28.39
C VAL A 598 0.02 -28.59 -27.68
N LEU A 599 0.55 -29.57 -28.41
CA LEU A 599 0.94 -30.88 -27.90
C LEU A 599 2.45 -31.01 -27.73
N GLU A 600 3.22 -30.53 -28.70
CA GLU A 600 4.69 -30.53 -28.69
C GLU A 600 5.15 -29.13 -29.11
N PRO A 601 5.44 -28.23 -28.16
CA PRO A 601 5.91 -26.88 -28.46
C PRO A 601 7.37 -26.90 -28.93
N THR A 602 7.74 -25.91 -29.76
CA THR A 602 9.14 -25.66 -30.14
C THR A 602 9.79 -24.67 -29.19
N LEU A 603 11.03 -24.96 -28.77
CA LEU A 603 11.79 -24.06 -27.90
C LEU A 603 12.27 -22.82 -28.66
N MET A 604 12.61 -21.78 -27.92
CA MET A 604 13.29 -20.62 -28.49
C MET A 604 14.69 -21.00 -28.99
N GLY A 605 15.12 -20.44 -30.13
CA GLY A 605 16.40 -20.77 -30.78
C GLY A 605 16.33 -21.90 -31.83
N GLU A 606 15.39 -22.83 -31.72
CA GLU A 606 15.22 -23.90 -32.72
C GLU A 606 14.54 -23.38 -34.00
N ARG A 607 14.40 -24.20 -35.06
CA ARG A 607 13.48 -23.92 -36.18
C ARG A 607 12.06 -24.29 -35.77
N LEU A 608 11.05 -23.52 -36.21
CA LEU A 608 9.65 -23.79 -35.84
C LEU A 608 9.24 -25.22 -36.24
N ASP A 609 8.73 -25.98 -35.28
CA ASP A 609 8.28 -27.36 -35.46
C ASP A 609 7.20 -27.72 -34.41
N THR A 610 6.21 -26.85 -34.22
CA THR A 610 5.21 -27.01 -33.18
C THR A 610 4.12 -27.97 -33.64
N LYS A 611 3.80 -29.00 -32.84
CA LYS A 611 2.64 -29.86 -33.03
C LYS A 611 1.43 -29.35 -32.25
N PHE A 612 0.28 -29.33 -32.90
CA PHE A 612 -0.98 -28.95 -32.26
C PHE A 612 -2.14 -29.85 -32.69
N GLU A 613 -3.15 -29.92 -31.85
CA GLU A 613 -4.46 -30.51 -32.11
C GLU A 613 -5.51 -29.40 -32.26
N ILE A 614 -6.46 -29.62 -33.16
CA ILE A 614 -7.61 -28.74 -33.39
C ILE A 614 -8.69 -29.07 -32.37
N ASP A 615 -9.07 -28.10 -31.56
CA ASP A 615 -10.20 -28.25 -30.62
C ASP A 615 -11.54 -27.97 -31.33
N ALA A 616 -11.55 -26.93 -32.18
CA ALA A 616 -12.69 -26.49 -32.98
C ALA A 616 -12.20 -25.68 -34.18
N TRP A 617 -12.86 -25.81 -35.34
CA TRP A 617 -12.45 -25.09 -36.55
C TRP A 617 -13.64 -24.76 -37.44
N SER A 618 -13.87 -23.46 -37.70
CA SER A 618 -14.87 -23.01 -38.66
C SER A 618 -14.29 -22.87 -40.07
N ALA A 619 -15.14 -22.69 -41.08
CA ALA A 619 -14.71 -22.51 -42.47
C ALA A 619 -13.84 -21.25 -42.71
N ASN A 620 -13.91 -20.27 -41.81
CA ASN A 620 -13.13 -19.03 -41.85
C ASN A 620 -12.16 -18.91 -40.66
N ALA A 621 -11.81 -20.04 -40.04
CA ALA A 621 -10.85 -20.08 -38.95
C ALA A 621 -9.41 -20.00 -39.45
N TYR A 622 -8.56 -19.36 -38.66
CA TYR A 622 -7.12 -19.24 -38.92
C TYR A 622 -6.34 -19.02 -37.62
N ILE A 623 -5.05 -19.34 -37.67
CA ILE A 623 -4.08 -18.97 -36.63
C ILE A 623 -3.38 -17.69 -37.09
N SER A 624 -3.45 -16.63 -36.28
CA SER A 624 -2.67 -15.41 -36.46
C SER A 624 -1.28 -15.61 -35.87
N LEU A 625 -0.25 -15.42 -36.70
CA LEU A 625 1.16 -15.68 -36.37
C LEU A 625 1.99 -14.41 -36.15
N GLY A 626 1.45 -13.24 -36.48
CA GLY A 626 2.21 -11.98 -36.62
C GLY A 626 3.05 -11.55 -35.41
N ASN A 627 2.69 -11.99 -34.19
CA ASN A 627 3.42 -11.65 -32.96
C ASN A 627 4.38 -12.75 -32.49
N THR A 628 4.54 -13.82 -33.28
CA THR A 628 5.49 -14.89 -32.96
C THR A 628 6.88 -14.58 -33.54
N PRO A 629 7.97 -15.11 -32.96
CA PRO A 629 9.34 -14.90 -33.45
C PRO A 629 9.54 -15.22 -34.94
N ASP A 630 8.79 -16.21 -35.46
CA ASP A 630 8.82 -16.61 -36.88
C ASP A 630 7.60 -16.17 -37.69
N GLY A 631 6.79 -15.26 -37.13
CA GLY A 631 5.53 -14.84 -37.74
C GLY A 631 5.70 -14.29 -39.14
N THR A 632 6.84 -13.62 -39.41
CA THR A 632 7.15 -13.00 -40.70
C THR A 632 7.74 -13.96 -41.74
N ARG A 633 8.17 -15.17 -41.32
CA ARG A 633 8.62 -16.21 -42.25
C ARG A 633 7.41 -16.83 -42.95
N ILE A 634 7.64 -17.49 -44.09
CA ILE A 634 6.63 -18.33 -44.72
C ILE A 634 6.43 -19.55 -43.82
N ASN A 635 5.26 -19.59 -43.19
CA ASN A 635 4.81 -20.68 -42.32
C ASN A 635 3.99 -21.67 -43.13
N TYR A 636 4.15 -22.95 -42.87
CA TYR A 636 3.39 -24.01 -43.53
C TYR A 636 3.03 -25.11 -42.54
N LEU A 637 1.93 -25.81 -42.83
CA LEU A 637 1.53 -27.00 -42.11
C LEU A 637 2.14 -28.23 -42.77
N TYR A 638 2.40 -29.26 -41.98
CA TYR A 638 2.79 -30.58 -42.47
C TYR A 638 2.40 -31.68 -41.49
N LYS A 639 2.35 -32.93 -41.99
CA LYS A 639 1.89 -34.12 -41.22
C LYS A 639 0.46 -33.95 -40.68
N GLU A 640 -0.40 -33.32 -41.47
CA GLU A 640 -1.82 -33.17 -41.23
C GLU A 640 -2.50 -34.53 -41.14
N SER A 641 -3.43 -34.66 -40.20
CA SER A 641 -4.29 -35.85 -40.09
C SER A 641 -5.54 -35.76 -40.97
N TRP A 642 -5.64 -34.73 -41.82
CA TRP A 642 -6.73 -34.48 -42.77
C TRP A 642 -6.16 -34.17 -44.15
N ASP A 643 -7.03 -34.08 -45.15
CA ASP A 643 -6.66 -33.86 -46.55
C ASP A 643 -7.34 -32.59 -47.06
N ALA A 644 -6.58 -31.50 -47.23
CA ALA A 644 -7.03 -30.22 -47.74
C ALA A 644 -5.86 -29.38 -48.31
N ASP A 645 -6.16 -28.19 -48.83
CA ASP A 645 -5.17 -27.24 -49.35
C ASP A 645 -4.84 -26.18 -48.27
N GLU A 646 -3.94 -26.51 -47.35
CA GLU A 646 -3.44 -25.58 -46.34
C GLU A 646 -2.62 -24.46 -46.98
N HIS A 647 -2.75 -23.26 -46.43
CA HIS A 647 -2.00 -22.11 -46.92
C HIS A 647 -1.81 -21.09 -45.81
N ALA A 648 -0.72 -20.34 -45.94
CA ALA A 648 -0.55 -19.07 -45.26
C ALA A 648 -1.09 -17.96 -46.15
N THR A 649 -1.62 -16.92 -45.52
CA THR A 649 -1.99 -15.67 -46.15
C THR A 649 -1.14 -14.57 -45.53
N VAL A 650 -0.54 -13.74 -46.38
CA VAL A 650 0.17 -12.53 -46.00
C VAL A 650 -0.61 -11.32 -46.54
N THR A 651 -0.77 -10.31 -45.72
CA THR A 651 -1.56 -9.12 -46.03
C THR A 651 -0.69 -7.87 -46.01
N ALA A 652 -1.06 -6.84 -46.78
CA ALA A 652 -0.26 -5.62 -46.90
C ALA A 652 -0.13 -4.80 -45.60
N ASP A 653 -1.00 -5.05 -44.62
CA ASP A 653 -0.90 -4.52 -43.26
C ASP A 653 -0.04 -5.38 -42.33
N GLY A 654 0.63 -6.41 -42.86
CA GLY A 654 1.64 -7.21 -42.16
C GLY A 654 1.09 -8.38 -41.35
N TYR A 655 -0.18 -8.75 -41.49
CA TYR A 655 -0.70 -9.95 -40.83
C TYR A 655 -0.35 -11.21 -41.61
N HIS A 656 0.17 -12.20 -40.88
CA HIS A 656 0.40 -13.56 -41.34
C HIS A 656 -0.65 -14.48 -40.69
N LYS A 657 -1.42 -15.17 -41.53
CA LYS A 657 -2.54 -16.02 -41.12
C LYS A 657 -2.34 -17.41 -41.68
N LEU A 658 -2.43 -18.43 -40.85
CA LEU A 658 -2.33 -19.83 -41.25
C LEU A 658 -3.71 -20.47 -41.28
N TYR A 659 -4.11 -20.96 -42.45
CA TYR A 659 -5.41 -21.58 -42.70
C TYR A 659 -5.27 -23.10 -42.82
N ALA A 660 -6.20 -23.81 -42.16
CA ALA A 660 -6.33 -25.26 -42.19
C ALA A 660 -7.74 -25.65 -42.66
N PRO A 661 -8.10 -25.42 -43.93
CA PRO A 661 -9.43 -25.76 -44.43
C PRO A 661 -9.69 -27.26 -44.25
N GLY A 662 -10.94 -27.66 -43.99
CA GLY A 662 -11.29 -29.07 -43.82
C GLY A 662 -10.87 -29.71 -42.49
N ALA A 663 -10.09 -29.02 -41.65
CA ALA A 663 -9.77 -29.47 -40.29
C ALA A 663 -11.02 -29.61 -39.42
N SER A 664 -11.00 -30.57 -38.49
CA SER A 664 -12.09 -30.85 -37.55
C SER A 664 -11.56 -31.11 -36.14
N ALA A 665 -12.43 -31.10 -35.13
CA ALA A 665 -12.02 -31.38 -33.76
C ALA A 665 -11.31 -32.75 -33.63
N GLY A 666 -10.16 -32.78 -32.97
CA GLY A 666 -9.27 -33.94 -32.85
C GLY A 666 -8.30 -34.16 -34.01
N SER A 667 -8.37 -33.34 -35.07
CA SER A 667 -7.36 -33.33 -36.12
C SER A 667 -6.04 -32.76 -35.59
N SER A 668 -4.90 -33.23 -36.09
CA SER A 668 -3.58 -32.74 -35.67
C SER A 668 -2.67 -32.43 -36.86
N ALA A 669 -1.78 -31.46 -36.69
CA ALA A 669 -0.74 -31.10 -37.65
C ALA A 669 0.49 -30.54 -36.93
N ARG A 670 1.57 -30.37 -37.69
CA ARG A 670 2.74 -29.59 -37.27
C ARG A 670 2.87 -28.34 -38.11
N VAL A 671 3.39 -27.28 -37.52
CA VAL A 671 3.74 -26.04 -38.21
C VAL A 671 5.24 -25.89 -38.29
N SER A 672 5.74 -25.46 -39.43
CA SER A 672 7.16 -25.12 -39.62
C SER A 672 7.31 -23.91 -40.54
N THR A 673 8.55 -23.51 -40.79
CA THR A 673 8.90 -22.37 -41.64
C THR A 673 9.99 -22.71 -42.62
N ILE A 674 10.01 -22.05 -43.78
CA ILE A 674 11.19 -22.00 -44.67
C ILE A 674 11.95 -20.68 -44.42
N PRO A 675 13.23 -20.54 -44.79
CA PRO A 675 14.03 -19.35 -44.47
C PRO A 675 13.71 -18.15 -45.39
N VAL A 676 12.44 -17.95 -45.73
CA VAL A 676 11.96 -16.86 -46.58
C VAL A 676 10.94 -16.05 -45.79
N ARG A 677 11.13 -14.73 -45.72
CA ARG A 677 10.07 -13.80 -45.27
C ARG A 677 9.25 -13.35 -46.45
N ALA A 678 7.95 -13.24 -46.25
CA ALA A 678 7.02 -12.74 -47.26
C ALA A 678 6.39 -11.43 -46.75
N ASN A 679 6.38 -10.40 -47.59
CA ASN A 679 5.83 -9.09 -47.25
C ASN A 679 5.00 -8.54 -48.41
N ALA A 680 3.68 -8.67 -48.33
CA ALA A 680 2.79 -8.11 -49.33
C ALA A 680 2.84 -6.58 -49.28
N LYS A 681 2.95 -5.92 -50.45
CA LYS A 681 2.93 -4.45 -50.58
C LYS A 681 1.55 -3.93 -50.91
N SER A 682 0.72 -4.74 -51.55
CA SER A 682 -0.69 -4.48 -51.76
C SER A 682 -1.54 -5.72 -51.50
N GLY A 683 -2.81 -5.52 -51.16
CA GLY A 683 -3.81 -6.57 -51.04
C GLY A 683 -3.44 -7.73 -50.10
N GLU A 684 -3.70 -8.95 -50.59
CA GLU A 684 -3.58 -10.20 -49.85
C GLU A 684 -2.98 -11.26 -50.77
N VAL A 685 -1.94 -11.97 -50.31
CA VAL A 685 -1.24 -13.00 -51.07
C VAL A 685 -1.30 -14.33 -50.33
N ARG A 686 -1.62 -15.41 -51.04
CA ARG A 686 -1.63 -16.77 -50.50
C ARG A 686 -0.33 -17.49 -50.85
N ILE A 687 0.19 -18.23 -49.89
CA ILE A 687 1.46 -18.95 -50.00
C ILE A 687 1.28 -20.36 -49.42
N SER A 688 1.73 -21.36 -50.14
CA SER A 688 1.82 -22.76 -49.67
C SER A 688 3.22 -23.33 -49.92
N VAL A 689 3.60 -24.36 -49.17
CA VAL A 689 4.91 -25.00 -49.28
C VAL A 689 4.72 -26.50 -49.40
N THR A 690 5.02 -27.03 -50.58
CA THR A 690 4.95 -28.47 -50.86
C THR A 690 6.31 -29.15 -50.66
N ASP A 691 7.41 -28.43 -50.91
CA ASP A 691 8.79 -28.93 -50.83
C ASP A 691 9.66 -27.94 -50.04
N PRO A 692 9.85 -28.16 -48.72
CA PRO A 692 10.42 -27.16 -47.81
C PRO A 692 11.96 -27.13 -47.86
N LEU A 693 12.51 -26.81 -49.03
CA LEU A 693 13.96 -26.63 -49.24
C LEU A 693 14.51 -25.45 -48.42
N VAL A 694 15.77 -25.57 -47.97
CA VAL A 694 16.44 -24.56 -47.13
C VAL A 694 17.50 -23.78 -47.92
N ASP A 695 18.37 -24.45 -48.67
CA ASP A 695 19.42 -23.78 -49.48
C ASP A 695 18.87 -23.07 -50.73
N GLU A 696 17.79 -23.61 -51.30
CA GLU A 696 17.09 -23.06 -52.46
C GLU A 696 15.57 -23.12 -52.23
N PRO A 697 15.03 -22.27 -51.32
CA PRO A 697 13.64 -22.36 -50.89
C PRO A 697 12.66 -22.33 -52.04
N LYS A 698 11.68 -23.23 -51.98
CA LYS A 698 10.62 -23.39 -52.99
C LYS A 698 9.25 -23.28 -52.34
N PHE A 699 8.37 -22.49 -52.96
CA PHE A 699 7.03 -22.22 -52.45
C PHE A 699 6.08 -21.89 -53.61
N GLU A 700 4.79 -22.05 -53.36
CA GLU A 700 3.72 -21.71 -54.29
C GLU A 700 3.07 -20.40 -53.86
N VAL A 701 2.84 -19.52 -54.82
CA VAL A 701 2.16 -18.23 -54.64
C VAL A 701 0.84 -18.30 -55.39
N ALA A 702 -0.21 -17.72 -54.81
CA ALA A 702 -1.49 -17.58 -55.46
C ALA A 702 -2.20 -16.28 -55.03
N PRO A 703 -3.12 -15.76 -55.87
CA PRO A 703 -3.84 -14.54 -55.53
C PRO A 703 -4.74 -14.72 -54.31
N GLY A 704 -4.81 -13.69 -53.47
CA GLY A 704 -5.76 -13.62 -52.35
C GLY A 704 -7.13 -13.14 -52.80
N ALA A 705 -7.49 -11.92 -52.40
CA ALA A 705 -8.77 -11.30 -52.74
C ALA A 705 -8.75 -10.57 -54.09
N SER A 706 -7.59 -10.06 -54.48
CA SER A 706 -7.28 -9.40 -55.76
C SER A 706 -6.21 -10.18 -56.50
N THR A 707 -5.88 -9.77 -57.73
CA THR A 707 -4.80 -10.32 -58.55
C THR A 707 -3.87 -9.20 -58.98
N GLY A 708 -2.59 -9.50 -59.20
CA GLY A 708 -1.54 -8.53 -59.48
C GLY A 708 -1.09 -7.74 -58.25
N ASP A 709 -1.25 -8.32 -57.06
CA ASP A 709 -0.77 -7.71 -55.82
C ASP A 709 0.75 -7.88 -55.69
N GLU A 710 1.48 -6.79 -55.41
CA GLU A 710 2.94 -6.81 -55.32
C GLU A 710 3.40 -7.43 -54.00
N ILE A 711 4.43 -8.28 -54.06
CA ILE A 711 4.99 -8.97 -52.89
C ILE A 711 6.52 -9.00 -52.93
N GLU A 712 7.13 -8.79 -51.76
CA GLU A 712 8.56 -8.99 -51.53
C GLU A 712 8.81 -10.33 -50.82
N PHE A 713 9.77 -11.09 -51.35
CA PHE A 713 10.31 -12.30 -50.73
C PHE A 713 11.75 -12.05 -50.30
N THR A 714 12.05 -12.24 -49.02
CA THR A 714 13.39 -12.07 -48.46
C THR A 714 13.95 -13.41 -48.03
N PHE A 715 14.94 -13.93 -48.75
CA PHE A 715 15.69 -15.11 -48.37
C PHE A 715 16.69 -14.74 -47.27
N ILE A 716 16.41 -15.23 -46.06
CA ILE A 716 17.14 -14.90 -44.83
C ILE A 716 18.54 -15.52 -44.85
N ASP A 717 18.65 -16.78 -45.28
CA ASP A 717 19.90 -17.55 -45.21
C ASP A 717 20.65 -17.54 -46.56
N ALA A 718 20.41 -16.53 -47.40
CA ALA A 718 21.11 -16.37 -48.67
C ALA A 718 22.62 -16.18 -48.43
N LYS A 719 23.46 -16.88 -49.19
CA LYS A 719 24.92 -16.85 -49.03
C LYS A 719 25.49 -15.55 -49.61
N ASP A 720 26.32 -14.85 -48.84
CA ASP A 720 27.00 -13.63 -49.30
C ASP A 720 27.74 -13.86 -50.63
N ASP A 721 27.78 -12.81 -51.45
CA ASP A 721 28.40 -12.78 -52.79
C ASP A 721 27.85 -13.83 -53.77
N THR A 722 26.77 -14.53 -53.43
CA THR A 722 26.10 -15.51 -54.29
C THR A 722 24.94 -14.85 -55.02
N SER A 723 24.85 -15.04 -56.34
CA SER A 723 23.73 -14.53 -57.13
C SER A 723 22.59 -15.54 -57.10
N TYR A 724 21.40 -15.07 -56.77
CA TYR A 724 20.18 -15.86 -56.77
C TYR A 724 19.16 -15.25 -57.74
N ALA A 725 18.38 -16.12 -58.37
CA ALA A 725 17.20 -15.77 -59.13
C ALA A 725 15.95 -16.23 -58.37
N LEU A 726 14.91 -15.40 -58.35
CA LEU A 726 13.55 -15.82 -58.03
C LEU A 726 12.96 -16.43 -59.30
N TYR A 727 13.07 -17.74 -59.42
CA TYR A 727 12.71 -18.48 -60.62
C TYR A 727 11.28 -19.00 -60.56
N SER A 728 10.48 -18.72 -61.58
CA SER A 728 9.19 -19.36 -61.80
C SER A 728 9.38 -20.73 -62.42
N VAL A 729 9.23 -21.78 -61.60
CA VAL A 729 9.25 -23.17 -62.07
C VAL A 729 8.04 -23.46 -62.98
N THR A 730 6.92 -22.77 -62.76
CA THR A 730 5.70 -22.95 -63.55
C THR A 730 5.81 -22.35 -64.95
N GLN A 731 6.40 -21.15 -65.07
CA GLN A 731 6.51 -20.43 -66.34
C GLN A 731 7.88 -20.57 -67.02
N ASP A 732 8.83 -21.25 -66.37
CA ASP A 732 10.20 -21.45 -66.86
C ASP A 732 10.92 -20.12 -67.13
N THR A 733 10.82 -19.18 -66.18
CA THR A 733 11.33 -17.81 -66.34
C THR A 733 11.77 -17.18 -65.02
N THR A 734 12.78 -16.31 -65.06
CA THR A 734 13.23 -15.51 -63.91
C THR A 734 12.31 -14.31 -63.71
N ARG A 735 11.81 -14.14 -62.49
CA ARG A 735 10.95 -13.01 -62.09
C ARG A 735 11.78 -11.81 -61.67
N ASP A 736 12.76 -12.08 -60.82
CA ASP A 736 13.70 -11.10 -60.30
C ASP A 736 15.03 -11.79 -59.94
N GLN A 737 16.11 -11.04 -59.83
CA GLN A 737 17.43 -11.59 -59.52
C GLN A 737 18.31 -10.58 -58.80
N GLY A 738 19.20 -11.07 -57.95
CA GLY A 738 20.13 -10.22 -57.20
C GLY A 738 21.29 -11.01 -56.60
N THR A 739 22.38 -10.29 -56.31
CA THR A 739 23.50 -10.83 -55.55
C THR A 739 23.28 -10.59 -54.06
N ALA A 740 23.33 -11.65 -53.28
CA ALA A 740 23.06 -11.61 -51.85
C ALA A 740 24.22 -10.93 -51.09
N ASN A 741 23.85 -10.07 -50.16
CA ASN A 741 24.62 -9.67 -49.00
C ASN A 741 23.67 -9.85 -47.82
N SER A 742 23.63 -11.07 -47.30
CA SER A 742 22.56 -11.69 -46.52
C SER A 742 21.86 -10.71 -45.56
N PRO A 743 20.52 -10.59 -45.62
CA PRO A 743 19.57 -11.33 -46.46
C PRO A 743 19.42 -10.77 -47.89
N LEU A 744 18.78 -11.52 -48.80
CA LEU A 744 18.44 -11.08 -50.16
C LEU A 744 16.92 -10.92 -50.35
N THR A 745 16.48 -9.73 -50.75
CA THR A 745 15.07 -9.45 -51.08
C THR A 745 14.87 -9.37 -52.60
N LEU A 746 13.89 -10.11 -53.11
CA LEU A 746 13.44 -10.12 -54.50
C LEU A 746 11.93 -9.90 -54.56
N THR A 747 11.43 -9.41 -55.69
CA THR A 747 10.05 -8.97 -55.89
C THR A 747 9.32 -9.80 -56.95
N ASP A 748 8.01 -9.96 -56.76
CA ASP A 748 7.10 -10.52 -57.76
C ASP A 748 5.68 -9.99 -57.54
N ASP A 749 4.71 -10.48 -58.32
CA ASP A 749 3.28 -10.35 -58.04
C ASP A 749 2.68 -11.65 -57.47
N ASP A 750 1.39 -11.61 -57.10
CA ASP A 750 0.65 -12.73 -56.54
C ASP A 750 0.09 -13.72 -57.59
N SER A 751 0.57 -13.66 -58.84
CA SER A 751 0.15 -14.60 -59.89
C SER A 751 0.36 -16.05 -59.44
N ALA A 752 -0.58 -16.93 -59.82
CA ALA A 752 -0.53 -18.33 -59.42
C ALA A 752 0.66 -19.06 -60.06
N GLU A 753 1.71 -19.34 -59.29
CA GLU A 753 2.92 -20.02 -59.74
C GLU A 753 3.77 -20.61 -58.62
N THR A 754 4.64 -21.55 -58.98
CA THR A 754 5.67 -22.10 -58.08
C THR A 754 6.96 -21.31 -58.26
N LEU A 755 7.41 -20.65 -57.20
CA LEU A 755 8.65 -19.89 -57.15
C LEU A 755 9.75 -20.68 -56.42
N GLN A 756 10.99 -20.47 -56.83
CA GLN A 756 12.16 -21.01 -56.16
C GLN A 756 13.30 -20.00 -56.18
N PHE A 757 13.96 -19.79 -55.04
CA PHE A 757 15.28 -19.15 -55.02
C PHE A 757 16.30 -20.15 -55.54
N GLN A 758 16.90 -19.90 -56.71
CA GLN A 758 17.92 -20.76 -57.30
C GLN A 758 19.24 -20.02 -57.40
N VAL A 759 20.36 -20.72 -57.18
CA VAL A 759 21.68 -20.16 -57.45
C VAL A 759 21.82 -19.93 -58.96
N ASP A 760 22.14 -18.70 -59.35
CA ASP A 760 22.39 -18.36 -60.75
C ASP A 760 23.84 -18.72 -61.13
N ASP A 761 24.05 -20.01 -61.42
CA ASP A 761 25.34 -20.57 -61.86
C ASP A 761 25.72 -20.21 -63.31
N SER A 762 24.89 -19.42 -64.01
CA SER A 762 25.10 -19.12 -65.44
C SER A 762 26.25 -18.13 -65.70
N GLY A 763 26.80 -17.50 -64.66
CA GLY A 763 27.86 -16.49 -64.79
C GLY A 763 27.47 -15.29 -65.66
N THR A 764 26.18 -15.12 -65.96
CA THR A 764 25.67 -14.12 -66.88
C THR A 764 24.88 -13.07 -66.10
N LEU A 765 25.60 -12.24 -65.35
CA LEU A 765 25.06 -10.96 -64.89
C LEU A 765 24.90 -10.03 -66.10
N ASP A 766 23.81 -10.17 -66.84
CA ASP A 766 23.36 -9.11 -67.75
C ASP A 766 22.72 -8.01 -66.90
N ALA A 767 23.58 -7.14 -66.37
CA ALA A 767 23.21 -5.89 -65.75
C ALA A 767 22.68 -4.88 -66.79
N THR A 768 21.64 -5.24 -67.56
CA THR A 768 20.80 -4.33 -68.35
C THR A 768 19.55 -5.07 -68.83
N GLY A 769 18.39 -4.77 -68.23
CA GLY A 769 17.08 -5.26 -68.61
C GLY A 769 16.03 -4.15 -68.62
N ASP A 770 16.24 -3.17 -69.48
CA ASP A 770 15.31 -2.10 -69.82
C ASP A 770 14.12 -2.68 -70.62
N GLY A 771 12.94 -2.73 -69.99
CA GLY A 771 11.68 -3.10 -70.61
C GLY A 771 11.08 -1.92 -71.38
N GLY A 772 11.62 -1.63 -72.56
CA GLY A 772 11.15 -0.57 -73.45
C GLY A 772 9.85 -0.90 -74.21
N GLY A 773 8.88 0.01 -74.10
CA GLY A 773 7.79 0.21 -75.07
C GLY A 773 7.97 1.54 -75.82
N SER A 774 8.35 1.45 -77.10
CA SER A 774 8.62 2.56 -78.03
C SER A 774 7.36 3.35 -78.45
N PHE A 775 7.42 4.69 -78.59
CA PHE A 775 7.19 5.43 -79.85
C PHE A 775 7.27 6.99 -79.71
N TRP A 776 8.17 7.59 -80.51
CA TRP A 776 8.35 9.01 -80.94
C TRP A 776 9.32 9.97 -80.19
N ASP A 777 10.58 9.92 -80.64
CA ASP A 777 11.33 10.96 -81.39
C ASP A 777 11.56 12.38 -80.79
N GLY A 778 12.78 12.57 -80.26
CA GLY A 778 13.77 13.47 -80.91
C GLY A 778 13.84 14.95 -80.50
N GLY A 779 14.74 15.28 -79.55
CA GLY A 779 15.28 16.64 -79.41
C GLY A 779 15.98 16.93 -78.07
N ALA A 780 17.32 16.94 -78.08
CA ALA A 780 18.22 16.93 -76.92
C ALA A 780 18.16 18.14 -75.96
N SER A 781 18.07 17.88 -74.65
CA SER A 781 18.97 18.35 -73.57
C SER A 781 18.56 17.65 -72.25
N GLY A 782 19.51 17.04 -71.55
CA GLY A 782 19.27 15.90 -70.65
C GLY A 782 18.49 16.16 -69.35
N PRO A 783 17.99 15.10 -68.70
CA PRO A 783 17.63 15.12 -67.29
C PRO A 783 18.49 14.17 -66.43
N VAL A 784 18.66 14.66 -65.22
CA VAL A 784 19.37 14.13 -64.06
C VAL A 784 18.67 12.86 -63.54
N ILE A 785 19.46 11.87 -63.13
CA ILE A 785 19.04 10.71 -62.33
C ILE A 785 18.44 11.20 -60.99
N PRO A 786 17.19 10.91 -60.61
CA PRO A 786 16.79 11.01 -59.22
C PRO A 786 17.18 9.70 -58.51
N ALA A 787 18.30 9.75 -57.79
CA ALA A 787 18.56 8.82 -56.71
C ALA A 787 17.40 8.93 -55.69
N MET A 788 16.91 7.79 -55.19
CA MET A 788 15.99 7.79 -54.06
C MET A 788 16.67 8.51 -52.87
N PRO A 789 16.04 9.53 -52.25
CA PRO A 789 16.72 10.34 -51.26
C PRO A 789 16.73 9.61 -49.92
N VAL A 790 17.93 9.24 -49.46
CA VAL A 790 18.23 9.34 -48.03
C VAL A 790 17.91 10.79 -47.66
N LEU A 791 16.88 11.00 -46.82
CA LEU A 791 16.43 12.32 -46.42
C LEU A 791 17.62 13.07 -45.78
N ASN A 792 18.23 13.95 -46.58
CA ASN A 792 19.26 14.86 -46.10
C ASN A 792 18.66 15.64 -44.92
N PRO A 793 19.30 15.70 -43.73
CA PRO A 793 18.78 16.46 -42.59
C PRO A 793 18.51 17.94 -42.94
N GLY A 794 19.19 18.49 -43.97
CA GLY A 794 18.88 19.81 -44.51
C GLY A 794 17.49 19.92 -45.17
N LEU A 795 16.96 18.85 -45.76
CA LEU A 795 15.64 18.82 -46.41
C LEU A 795 14.50 18.85 -45.39
N VAL A 796 14.67 18.17 -44.24
CA VAL A 796 13.74 18.23 -43.10
C VAL A 796 13.68 19.64 -42.51
N VAL A 797 14.84 20.30 -42.35
CA VAL A 797 14.91 21.70 -41.92
C VAL A 797 14.21 22.63 -42.92
N VAL A 798 14.33 22.37 -44.23
CA VAL A 798 13.65 23.16 -45.27
C VAL A 798 12.12 22.95 -45.24
N ILE A 799 11.63 21.75 -44.99
CA ILE A 799 10.19 21.46 -44.85
C ILE A 799 9.61 22.19 -43.62
N VAL A 800 10.31 22.11 -42.48
CA VAL A 800 9.93 22.80 -41.23
C VAL A 800 9.93 24.32 -41.42
N LEU A 801 10.98 24.88 -42.01
CA LEU A 801 11.05 26.31 -42.33
C LEU A 801 9.98 26.72 -43.35
N GLY A 802 9.63 25.84 -44.29
CA GLY A 802 8.57 26.04 -45.27
C GLY A 802 7.16 26.12 -44.65
N ILE A 803 6.86 25.26 -43.67
CA ILE A 803 5.58 25.29 -42.94
C ILE A 803 5.47 26.57 -42.10
N ILE A 804 6.55 26.96 -41.42
CA ILE A 804 6.60 28.20 -40.62
C ILE A 804 6.48 29.44 -41.53
N ALA A 805 7.22 29.48 -42.63
CA ALA A 805 7.14 30.57 -43.61
C ALA A 805 5.76 30.64 -44.30
N GLY A 806 5.15 29.49 -44.59
CA GLY A 806 3.80 29.38 -45.13
C GLY A 806 2.74 29.93 -44.18
N ALA A 807 2.83 29.62 -42.87
CA ALA A 807 1.95 30.16 -41.84
C ALA A 807 2.11 31.69 -41.69
N ILE A 808 3.34 32.20 -41.74
CA ILE A 808 3.62 33.64 -41.72
C ILE A 808 3.06 34.33 -42.98
N ALA A 809 3.26 33.76 -44.16
CA ALA A 809 2.77 34.29 -45.43
C ALA A 809 1.24 34.29 -45.52
N TYR A 810 0.59 33.24 -44.99
CA TYR A 810 -0.87 33.15 -44.91
C TYR A 810 -1.47 34.26 -44.03
N GLN A 811 -0.84 34.56 -42.88
CA GLN A 811 -1.21 35.67 -42.01
C GLN A 811 -0.99 37.04 -42.66
N GLN A 812 0.14 37.24 -43.36
CA GLN A 812 0.41 38.46 -44.11
C GLN A 812 -0.61 38.72 -45.23
N ARG A 813 -1.14 37.66 -45.87
CA ARG A 813 -2.20 37.78 -46.90
C ARG A 813 -3.56 38.15 -46.32
N ARG A 814 -3.86 37.80 -45.06
CA ARG A 814 -5.16 38.07 -44.42
C ARG A 814 -5.31 39.51 -43.90
N MET A 815 -4.20 40.25 -43.76
CA MET A 815 -4.14 41.60 -43.16
C MET A 815 -4.17 42.77 -44.17
N ARG A 816 -4.91 42.66 -45.28
CA ARG A 816 -5.23 43.82 -46.16
C ARG A 816 -6.56 44.49 -45.79
N ARG A 817 -6.75 44.81 -44.51
CA ARG A 817 -7.76 45.80 -44.07
C ARG A 817 -7.08 46.78 -43.12
N PRO A 818 -7.32 48.10 -43.27
CA PRO A 818 -6.84 49.06 -42.28
C PRO A 818 -7.59 48.83 -40.97
N ASP A 819 -6.91 48.97 -39.83
CA ASP A 819 -7.46 49.06 -38.46
C ASP A 819 -7.30 47.83 -37.52
N VAL A 820 -6.19 47.08 -37.57
CA VAL A 820 -5.82 46.14 -36.48
C VAL A 820 -4.45 46.50 -35.90
N PRO A 821 -4.30 46.65 -34.56
CA PRO A 821 -3.03 46.99 -33.93
C PRO A 821 -1.99 45.85 -34.07
N GLU A 822 -0.72 46.21 -34.26
CA GLU A 822 0.41 45.30 -34.42
C GLU A 822 0.53 44.32 -33.24
N ARG A 823 0.09 43.07 -33.42
CA ARG A 823 0.52 41.95 -32.58
C ARG A 823 1.67 41.25 -33.29
N ALA A 824 2.78 41.01 -32.58
CA ALA A 824 3.94 40.29 -33.09
C ALA A 824 3.50 38.93 -33.68
N ILE A 825 3.82 38.70 -34.96
CA ILE A 825 3.33 37.59 -35.79
C ILE A 825 3.56 36.21 -35.14
N TYR A 826 4.61 36.09 -34.32
CA TYR A 826 5.00 34.86 -33.61
C TYR A 826 4.10 34.48 -32.43
N ARG A 827 3.18 35.35 -31.99
CA ARG A 827 2.21 35.06 -30.93
C ARG A 827 0.86 34.52 -31.45
N SER A 828 0.74 34.23 -32.75
CA SER A 828 -0.49 33.66 -33.27
C SER A 828 -0.56 32.15 -32.98
N PRO A 829 -1.71 31.62 -32.53
CA PRO A 829 -1.84 30.20 -32.17
C PRO A 829 -1.57 29.26 -33.35
N LEU A 830 -1.79 29.71 -34.60
CA LEU A 830 -1.43 28.97 -35.81
C LEU A 830 0.07 28.81 -36.02
N VAL A 831 0.87 29.82 -35.63
CA VAL A 831 2.34 29.75 -35.73
C VAL A 831 2.90 28.85 -34.63
N LEU A 832 2.33 28.89 -33.41
CA LEU A 832 2.71 27.97 -32.33
C LEU A 832 2.34 26.52 -32.63
N LEU A 833 1.17 26.26 -33.23
CA LEU A 833 0.77 24.95 -33.71
C LEU A 833 1.72 24.43 -34.79
N ALA A 834 2.08 25.28 -35.77
CA ALA A 834 3.02 24.93 -36.82
C ALA A 834 4.41 24.58 -36.28
N VAL A 835 4.88 25.29 -35.25
CA VAL A 835 6.16 24.99 -34.57
C VAL A 835 6.07 23.67 -33.80
N GLY A 836 4.96 23.40 -33.10
CA GLY A 836 4.74 22.14 -32.39
C GLY A 836 4.71 20.92 -33.32
N VAL A 837 3.99 21.03 -34.45
CA VAL A 837 3.93 19.97 -35.48
C VAL A 837 5.30 19.75 -36.13
N ALA A 838 6.05 20.83 -36.40
CA ALA A 838 7.39 20.74 -36.95
C ALA A 838 8.39 20.04 -36.01
N LEU A 839 8.32 20.30 -34.70
CA LEU A 839 9.15 19.62 -33.70
C LEU A 839 8.80 18.13 -33.59
N PHE A 840 7.51 17.80 -33.68
CA PHE A 840 7.03 16.41 -33.65
C PHE A 840 7.47 15.61 -34.88
N ILE A 841 7.37 16.21 -36.08
CA ILE A 841 7.85 15.58 -37.33
C ILE A 841 9.38 15.43 -37.33
N GLY A 842 10.11 16.40 -36.76
CA GLY A 842 11.55 16.30 -36.58
C GLY A 842 11.97 15.14 -35.67
N LEU A 843 11.18 14.83 -34.65
CA LEU A 843 11.46 13.73 -33.71
C LEU A 843 11.21 12.34 -34.32
N LEU A 844 10.27 12.22 -35.25
CA LEU A 844 9.84 10.95 -35.86
C LEU A 844 10.81 10.42 -36.94
N LEU A 845 11.77 11.23 -37.40
CA LEU A 845 12.57 10.94 -38.60
C LEU A 845 14.09 10.83 -38.36
N ILE A 846 14.55 10.69 -37.11
CA ILE A 846 15.97 10.73 -36.76
C ILE A 846 16.47 9.37 -36.24
N SER A 847 17.58 8.86 -36.80
CA SER A 847 18.27 7.66 -36.32
C SER A 847 19.04 7.91 -35.01
N PRO A 848 19.25 6.89 -34.15
CA PRO A 848 19.73 7.07 -32.76
C PRO A 848 21.07 7.80 -32.60
N GLU A 849 21.94 7.80 -33.60
CA GLU A 849 23.31 8.29 -33.48
C GLU A 849 23.48 9.82 -33.60
N THR A 850 22.41 10.57 -33.93
CA THR A 850 22.50 12.03 -34.21
C THR A 850 21.79 12.93 -33.18
N VAL A 851 21.21 12.35 -32.12
CA VAL A 851 20.46 13.10 -31.09
C VAL A 851 21.37 14.00 -30.24
N THR A 852 22.63 13.60 -30.01
CA THR A 852 23.60 14.36 -29.20
C THR A 852 24.15 15.60 -29.91
N THR A 853 24.27 15.55 -31.23
CA THR A 853 24.70 16.69 -32.08
C THR A 853 23.60 17.73 -32.25
N TRP A 854 22.33 17.33 -32.26
CA TRP A 854 21.20 18.26 -32.33
C TRP A 854 20.98 19.04 -31.02
N PHE A 855 21.09 18.37 -29.87
CA PHE A 855 20.97 19.00 -28.54
C PHE A 855 22.05 20.06 -28.30
N THR A 856 23.26 19.85 -28.82
CA THR A 856 24.36 20.82 -28.71
C THR A 856 24.23 22.01 -29.67
N LEU A 857 23.62 21.84 -30.85
CA LEU A 857 23.51 22.92 -31.84
C LEU A 857 22.31 23.87 -31.60
N VAL A 858 21.21 23.37 -31.05
CA VAL A 858 19.99 24.18 -30.85
C VAL A 858 19.98 24.93 -29.52
N LEU A 859 20.69 24.44 -28.49
CA LEU A 859 20.73 25.08 -27.16
C LEU A 859 21.92 26.02 -26.96
N ALA A 860 22.93 26.01 -27.83
CA ALA A 860 24.18 26.75 -27.57
C ALA A 860 24.25 28.21 -28.07
N GLN A 861 23.35 28.70 -28.94
CA GLN A 861 23.26 30.13 -29.32
C GLN A 861 22.06 30.36 -30.27
N PRO A 862 21.10 31.29 -30.02
CA PRO A 862 21.09 32.44 -29.12
C PRO A 862 19.82 32.51 -28.24
N LEU A 863 19.80 31.84 -27.09
CA LEU A 863 18.70 31.98 -26.10
C LEU A 863 18.93 33.10 -25.07
N SER A 864 20.07 33.80 -25.12
CA SER A 864 20.42 34.84 -24.15
C SER A 864 19.62 36.14 -24.30
N ASN A 865 18.99 36.39 -25.45
CA ASN A 865 18.28 37.66 -25.71
C ASN A 865 16.76 37.59 -25.50
N ALA A 866 16.18 36.41 -25.23
CA ALA A 866 14.72 36.25 -25.09
C ALA A 866 14.23 36.15 -23.63
N LEU A 867 15.12 36.03 -22.64
CA LEU A 867 14.74 35.74 -21.26
C LEU A 867 14.38 36.96 -20.39
N ASN A 868 14.26 38.16 -20.96
CA ASN A 868 13.92 39.39 -20.22
C ASN A 868 12.53 39.98 -20.56
N ALA A 869 11.62 39.22 -21.16
CA ALA A 869 10.26 39.68 -21.41
C ALA A 869 9.23 38.78 -20.72
N ALA A 870 8.77 39.23 -19.55
CA ALA A 870 7.76 38.60 -18.71
C ALA A 870 6.44 38.32 -19.47
N LEU A 871 6.04 37.05 -19.55
CA LEU A 871 4.67 36.51 -19.74
C LEU A 871 4.65 34.99 -19.37
N PRO A 872 3.48 34.37 -19.06
CA PRO A 872 3.39 33.22 -18.15
C PRO A 872 3.74 31.88 -18.81
N LEU A 873 4.63 31.12 -18.15
CA LEU A 873 5.28 29.90 -18.65
C LEU A 873 4.47 28.58 -18.54
N ALA A 874 3.24 28.58 -18.00
CA ALA A 874 2.57 27.33 -17.62
C ALA A 874 2.18 26.41 -18.81
N GLY A 875 1.78 26.97 -19.96
CA GLY A 875 1.25 26.17 -21.08
C GLY A 875 2.31 25.49 -21.96
N VAL A 876 3.52 26.04 -22.03
CA VAL A 876 4.60 25.51 -22.89
C VAL A 876 5.48 24.52 -22.13
N LEU A 877 5.68 24.73 -20.82
CA LEU A 877 6.34 23.75 -19.95
C LEU A 877 5.52 22.46 -19.83
N GLY A 878 4.18 22.54 -19.76
CA GLY A 878 3.33 21.35 -19.64
C GLY A 878 3.42 20.40 -20.85
N VAL A 879 3.53 20.95 -22.07
CA VAL A 879 3.64 20.13 -23.30
C VAL A 879 5.05 19.53 -23.44
N LEU A 880 6.09 20.28 -23.09
CA LEU A 880 7.48 19.78 -23.12
C LEU A 880 7.75 18.75 -22.01
N ALA A 881 7.15 18.91 -20.84
CA ALA A 881 7.19 17.92 -19.77
C ALA A 881 6.45 16.64 -20.15
N ALA A 882 5.27 16.73 -20.75
CA ALA A 882 4.52 15.54 -21.19
C ALA A 882 5.26 14.75 -22.29
N ILE A 883 5.85 15.44 -23.27
CA ILE A 883 6.66 14.79 -24.31
C ILE A 883 7.96 14.22 -23.71
N GLY A 884 8.60 14.94 -22.80
CA GLY A 884 9.79 14.47 -22.07
C GLY A 884 9.51 13.23 -21.23
N ILE A 885 8.34 13.15 -20.57
CA ILE A 885 7.89 12.00 -19.79
C ILE A 885 7.61 10.79 -20.70
N VAL A 886 6.93 10.98 -21.83
CA VAL A 886 6.66 9.89 -22.78
C VAL A 886 7.95 9.36 -23.42
N VAL A 887 8.89 10.24 -23.76
CA VAL A 887 10.20 9.86 -24.33
C VAL A 887 11.10 9.22 -23.27
N TYR A 888 11.10 9.71 -22.03
CA TYR A 888 11.81 9.08 -20.91
C TYR A 888 11.24 7.70 -20.59
N TRP A 889 9.91 7.57 -20.54
CA TRP A 889 9.20 6.30 -20.33
C TRP A 889 9.45 5.27 -21.44
N TRP A 890 9.53 5.71 -22.70
CA TRP A 890 9.86 4.84 -23.83
C TRP A 890 11.35 4.47 -23.86
N TRP A 891 12.24 5.40 -23.48
CA TRP A 891 13.68 5.19 -23.41
C TRP A 891 14.11 4.33 -22.23
N THR A 892 13.50 4.47 -21.04
CA THR A 892 13.73 3.58 -19.89
C THR A 892 13.21 2.18 -20.14
N ARG A 893 12.04 2.01 -20.79
CA ARG A 893 11.54 0.68 -21.20
C ARG A 893 12.48 -0.04 -22.17
N ARG A 894 13.06 0.67 -23.15
CA ARG A 894 14.04 0.07 -24.07
C ARG A 894 15.39 -0.25 -23.42
N ARG A 895 15.82 0.53 -22.42
CA ARG A 895 17.02 0.21 -21.65
C ARG A 895 16.82 -0.92 -20.65
N ALA A 896 15.65 -1.00 -20.01
CA ALA A 896 15.29 -2.13 -19.15
C ALA A 896 15.27 -3.45 -19.95
N LYS A 897 14.69 -3.43 -21.17
CA LYS A 897 14.73 -4.58 -22.10
C LYS A 897 16.13 -4.98 -22.59
N ALA A 898 17.15 -4.13 -22.44
CA ALA A 898 18.51 -4.39 -22.92
C ALA A 898 19.54 -4.54 -21.78
N ALA A 899 19.12 -4.43 -20.52
CA ALA A 899 20.00 -4.52 -19.36
C ALA A 899 19.82 -5.80 -18.54
N ASP A 900 18.70 -6.51 -18.66
CA ASP A 900 18.30 -7.54 -17.68
C ASP A 900 18.09 -8.95 -18.27
N ALA A 901 18.74 -9.29 -19.39
CA ALA A 901 18.79 -10.68 -19.88
C ALA A 901 20.25 -11.13 -20.04
N SER A 902 20.93 -11.36 -18.92
CA SER A 902 22.11 -12.22 -18.93
C SER A 902 21.65 -13.67 -19.02
N THR A 903 22.31 -14.50 -19.82
CA THR A 903 22.16 -15.94 -19.63
C THR A 903 22.75 -16.27 -18.28
N PRO A 904 22.00 -16.96 -17.43
CA PRO A 904 22.53 -17.64 -16.27
C PRO A 904 23.80 -18.44 -16.54
N ASP A 905 24.65 -18.60 -15.53
CA ASP A 905 25.85 -19.43 -15.63
C ASP A 905 25.44 -20.92 -15.69
N THR A 906 25.98 -21.71 -16.64
CA THR A 906 25.78 -23.17 -16.67
C THR A 906 27.08 -23.90 -16.32
N VAL A 907 27.00 -24.79 -15.34
CA VAL A 907 28.11 -25.65 -14.94
C VAL A 907 27.97 -27.00 -15.62
N LEU A 908 28.85 -27.28 -16.57
CA LEU A 908 28.96 -28.55 -17.26
C LEU A 908 29.91 -29.50 -16.52
N ARG A 909 29.50 -30.76 -16.45
CA ARG A 909 30.22 -31.89 -15.89
C ARG A 909 30.36 -32.98 -16.93
N ILE A 910 31.59 -33.43 -17.10
CA ILE A 910 31.91 -34.60 -17.92
C ILE A 910 32.56 -35.62 -16.99
N ASN A 911 31.79 -36.65 -16.61
CA ASN A 911 32.18 -37.64 -15.59
C ASN A 911 33.30 -38.58 -16.08
N ALA A 912 34.13 -39.06 -15.15
CA ALA A 912 35.21 -40.00 -15.44
C ALA A 912 34.88 -41.49 -15.19
N ASP A 913 33.70 -41.83 -14.66
CA ASP A 913 33.38 -43.23 -14.30
C ASP A 913 32.71 -43.98 -15.47
N GLU A 914 33.30 -45.13 -15.87
CA GLU A 914 32.82 -46.09 -16.88
C GLU A 914 31.44 -46.76 -16.55
N GLY A 915 30.68 -46.21 -15.60
CA GLY A 915 29.77 -46.97 -14.73
C GLY A 915 28.28 -46.96 -15.05
N ASP A 916 27.73 -46.01 -15.79
CA ASP A 916 26.27 -45.92 -16.01
C ASP A 916 25.89 -46.36 -17.44
N LYS A 917 25.67 -47.66 -17.57
CA LYS A 917 24.96 -48.31 -18.67
C LYS A 917 23.61 -48.84 -18.21
#